data_AF-E9FC07-F1
#
_entry.id   AF-E9FC07-F1
#
_cell.length_a   1.000
_cell.length_b   1.000
_cell.length_c   1.000
_cell.angle_alpha   90.00
_cell.angle_beta   90.00
_cell.angle_gamma   90.00
#
_symmetry.space_group_name_H-M   'P 1'
#
loop_
_entity.id
_entity.type
_entity.pdbx_description
1 polymer ?
#
loop_
_entity_poly.entity_id
_entity_poly.type
_entity_poly.pdbx_seq_one_letter_code
_entity_poly.pdbx_strand_id
1 'polypeptide(L)'
;MTTTMHFLRAHYLLMTLTGLIFSPVFCIQKLESTALVSCQENSRFSASLFNVVFTPNNNSASFQIVATSTVENYVTFDIRAYAYGYQILQRVVDPCQLDVGLCPMQASRLTNKFNQKVDPAFVKDLPGLAYSVPDLDASVRVFINVTGTNESIACLEAKISNGKTVNQLAVKWLTAVIAGLALTASAVIHFLGQFNAAAHLAANALSLFGYFQGQAALGLMAVHLPPIVQSWTQNFQWSMGIIRVGFLQIIATWYQRATGGTPATLLDSLASVSVSVQKRSAHVRRKEDESGMHIVRGIERVAFLSNIETTNLFLTGVMFFVIFVFGTVLVVAGFKGVCQLLVKKGIMKSHRFTDFRRDWRVILKGVLYRVALIGFLQMATLSLWELTRVDSGAEAALAVLFLVGLTGFLGWGAFMVIRTAQRSVAVYQNPAYILYSDSRVLSKLGFLYIQFRASAYYFVIPYLGYIMLKSLFIALAQPRGVVQAVALLVIEAAAVISASVMRPWMDKPTNSFNIAICVVNFLNAIFLFIFTNVIGVPGVVVGVFGVVLFALNAVFACVLLIMVIVSTTLIMLRKNPDARYRLMADDRASFMKSEINLDTVKELDALAATARGDKSRSSLQLGQKRSQSPIAPSVPLLPTSSSRLNSSQSALSTHTS
;
A
#
# COMPACT_ATOMS: atom_id res chain seq x y z
N MET A 1 -24.56 14.20 -33.12
CA MET A 1 -23.66 13.46 -34.04
C MET A 1 -22.18 13.62 -33.69
N THR A 2 -21.78 14.69 -33.00
CA THR A 2 -20.39 14.91 -32.54
C THR A 2 -19.99 14.12 -31.28
N THR A 3 -20.94 13.78 -30.40
CA THR A 3 -20.70 13.00 -29.17
C THR A 3 -20.40 11.51 -29.41
N THR A 4 -20.94 10.93 -30.49
CA THR A 4 -20.70 9.53 -30.87
C THR A 4 -19.31 9.31 -31.49
N MET A 5 -18.77 10.30 -32.22
CA MET A 5 -17.41 10.22 -32.78
C MET A 5 -16.32 10.25 -31.70
N HIS A 6 -16.49 11.00 -30.61
CA HIS A 6 -15.51 10.99 -29.50
C HIS A 6 -15.47 9.66 -28.75
N PHE A 7 -16.63 9.00 -28.61
CA PHE A 7 -16.72 7.68 -27.99
C PHE A 7 -16.02 6.60 -28.83
N LEU A 8 -16.21 6.65 -30.15
CA LEU A 8 -15.55 5.73 -31.09
C LEU A 8 -14.03 5.92 -31.08
N ARG A 9 -13.55 7.17 -31.13
CA ARG A 9 -12.11 7.49 -31.12
C ARG A 9 -11.43 7.05 -29.82
N ALA A 10 -12.10 7.19 -28.68
CA ALA A 10 -11.60 6.70 -27.39
C ALA A 10 -11.55 5.16 -27.33
N HIS A 11 -12.51 4.47 -27.94
CA HIS A 11 -12.53 3.01 -28.02
C HIS A 11 -11.41 2.45 -28.91
N TYR A 12 -11.16 3.09 -30.06
CA TYR A 12 -10.04 2.73 -30.93
C TYR A 12 -8.68 3.02 -30.27
N LEU A 13 -8.56 4.11 -29.53
CA LEU A 13 -7.32 4.45 -28.81
C LEU A 13 -7.08 3.51 -27.61
N LEU A 14 -8.15 3.02 -26.97
CA LEU A 14 -8.08 1.99 -25.94
C LEU A 14 -7.71 0.62 -26.53
N MET A 15 -8.26 0.26 -27.69
CA MET A 15 -7.96 -0.98 -28.43
C MET A 15 -6.53 -1.00 -28.96
N THR A 16 -6.01 0.12 -29.49
CA THR A 16 -4.62 0.20 -29.95
C THR A 16 -3.64 0.23 -28.78
N LEU A 17 -4.01 0.85 -27.65
CA LEU A 17 -3.22 0.78 -26.41
C LEU A 17 -3.19 -0.63 -25.83
N THR A 18 -4.29 -1.40 -25.90
CA THR A 18 -4.29 -2.82 -25.51
C THR A 18 -3.47 -3.70 -26.47
N GLY A 19 -3.44 -3.38 -27.77
CA GLY A 19 -2.64 -4.09 -28.76
C GLY A 19 -1.13 -3.93 -28.57
N LEU A 20 -0.67 -2.75 -28.14
CA LEU A 20 0.75 -2.48 -27.86
C LEU A 20 1.29 -3.19 -26.61
N ILE A 21 0.41 -3.60 -25.68
CA ILE A 21 0.80 -4.27 -24.42
C ILE A 21 1.08 -5.77 -24.63
N PHE A 22 0.58 -6.37 -25.72
CA PHE A 22 0.72 -7.81 -26.03
C PHE A 22 1.78 -8.11 -27.11
N SER A 23 2.94 -7.45 -27.06
CA SER A 23 4.09 -7.97 -27.82
C SER A 23 4.62 -9.22 -27.10
N PRO A 24 4.58 -10.42 -27.70
CA PRO A 24 5.20 -11.59 -27.09
C PRO A 24 6.72 -11.38 -27.11
N VAL A 25 7.28 -10.98 -25.98
CA VAL A 25 8.72 -11.02 -25.78
C VAL A 25 9.10 -12.49 -25.77
N PHE A 26 9.69 -12.98 -26.86
CA PHE A 26 10.32 -14.30 -26.92
C PHE A 26 11.52 -14.30 -25.97
N CYS A 27 11.26 -14.57 -24.70
CA CYS A 27 12.30 -14.77 -23.71
C CYS A 27 12.91 -16.16 -23.93
N ILE A 28 14.23 -16.20 -24.17
CA ILE A 28 14.99 -17.43 -24.32
C ILE A 28 14.81 -18.26 -23.05
N GLN A 29 14.38 -19.51 -23.19
CA GLN A 29 14.32 -20.44 -22.07
C GLN A 29 15.75 -20.72 -21.61
N LYS A 30 16.02 -20.49 -20.33
CA LYS A 30 17.30 -20.81 -19.70
C LYS A 30 17.06 -21.21 -18.25
N LEU A 31 17.94 -22.04 -17.72
CA LEU A 31 18.09 -22.25 -16.29
C LEU A 31 19.46 -21.74 -15.90
N GLU A 32 19.51 -20.84 -14.93
CA GLU A 32 20.75 -20.24 -14.47
C GLU A 32 20.92 -20.36 -12.97
N SER A 33 22.17 -20.38 -12.53
CA SER A 33 22.56 -20.35 -11.13
C SER A 33 23.74 -19.40 -10.96
N THR A 34 23.56 -18.37 -10.14
CA THR A 34 24.53 -17.27 -9.97
C THR A 34 25.27 -17.30 -8.63
N ALA A 35 24.93 -18.24 -7.75
CA ALA A 35 25.53 -18.35 -6.43
C ALA A 35 25.61 -19.82 -6.01
N LEU A 36 26.74 -20.16 -5.39
CA LEU A 36 27.00 -21.45 -4.77
C LEU A 36 27.30 -21.22 -3.30
N VAL A 37 26.52 -21.84 -2.42
CA VAL A 37 26.54 -21.58 -0.97
C VAL A 37 26.94 -22.84 -0.23
N SER A 38 27.74 -22.74 0.83
CA SER A 38 28.08 -23.91 1.65
C SER A 38 26.93 -24.32 2.58
N CYS A 39 26.46 -25.57 2.47
CA CYS A 39 25.37 -26.11 3.29
C CYS A 39 25.81 -26.82 4.57
N GLN A 40 27.12 -26.96 4.81
CA GLN A 40 27.71 -27.57 6.00
C GLN A 40 28.68 -26.59 6.70
N GLU A 41 28.77 -26.66 8.03
CA GLU A 41 29.75 -25.91 8.83
C GLU A 41 31.17 -26.43 8.56
N ASN A 42 32.17 -25.54 8.55
CA ASN A 42 33.57 -25.86 8.25
C ASN A 42 33.82 -26.54 6.89
N SER A 43 33.02 -26.18 5.88
CA SER A 43 33.21 -26.66 4.50
C SER A 43 34.61 -26.30 3.99
N ARG A 44 35.43 -27.31 3.67
CA ARG A 44 36.78 -27.15 3.08
C ARG A 44 36.78 -26.77 1.59
N PHE A 45 35.61 -26.46 1.07
CA PHE A 45 35.40 -25.97 -0.28
C PHE A 45 34.49 -24.76 -0.23
N SER A 46 34.92 -23.66 -0.87
CA SER A 46 34.16 -22.42 -0.97
C SER A 46 34.28 -21.83 -2.38
N ALA A 47 33.19 -21.25 -2.90
CA ALA A 47 33.16 -20.62 -4.21
C ALA A 47 32.94 -19.12 -4.10
N SER A 48 33.82 -18.33 -4.72
CA SER A 48 33.68 -16.87 -4.78
C SER A 48 32.85 -16.42 -5.98
N LEU A 49 32.89 -17.16 -7.09
CA LEU A 49 32.07 -16.90 -8.27
C LEU A 49 31.53 -18.22 -8.82
N PHE A 50 30.23 -18.27 -9.05
CA PHE A 50 29.58 -19.42 -9.66
C PHE A 50 28.49 -18.94 -10.60
N ASN A 51 28.68 -19.13 -11.89
CA ASN A 51 27.68 -18.85 -12.89
C ASN A 51 27.51 -20.06 -13.80
N VAL A 52 26.33 -20.64 -13.78
CA VAL A 52 25.95 -21.75 -14.66
C VAL A 52 24.74 -21.32 -15.45
N VAL A 53 24.80 -21.41 -16.78
CA VAL A 53 23.67 -21.12 -17.66
C VAL A 53 23.44 -22.33 -18.55
N PHE A 54 22.32 -23.01 -18.33
CA PHE A 54 21.83 -24.09 -19.16
C PHE A 54 20.80 -23.57 -20.16
N THR A 55 21.05 -23.83 -21.45
CA THR A 55 20.14 -23.47 -22.53
C THR A 55 19.58 -24.75 -23.19
N PRO A 56 18.28 -25.05 -23.03
CA PRO A 56 17.66 -26.25 -23.60
C PRO A 56 17.69 -26.27 -25.13
N ASN A 57 17.70 -25.11 -25.81
CA ASN A 57 17.69 -25.05 -27.28
C ASN A 57 18.94 -25.64 -27.95
N ASN A 58 20.10 -25.62 -27.26
CA ASN A 58 21.37 -26.12 -27.80
C ASN A 58 22.01 -27.18 -26.90
N ASN A 59 21.25 -27.73 -25.93
CA ASN A 59 21.69 -28.71 -24.92
C ASN A 59 23.06 -28.40 -24.32
N SER A 60 23.34 -27.12 -24.08
CA SER A 60 24.64 -26.68 -23.59
C SER A 60 24.50 -25.99 -22.24
N ALA A 61 25.40 -26.35 -21.33
CA ALA A 61 25.59 -25.70 -20.05
C ALA A 61 26.94 -24.97 -20.06
N SER A 62 26.88 -23.65 -19.91
CA SER A 62 28.08 -22.83 -19.73
C SER A 62 28.38 -22.71 -18.24
N PHE A 63 29.60 -23.06 -17.84
CA PHE A 63 30.07 -22.99 -16.46
C PHE A 63 31.18 -21.96 -16.34
N GLN A 64 31.05 -21.06 -15.38
CA GLN A 64 32.10 -20.14 -14.95
C GLN A 64 32.21 -20.24 -13.43
N ILE A 65 33.29 -20.86 -12.96
CA ILE A 65 33.49 -21.17 -11.54
C ILE A 65 34.84 -20.63 -11.08
N VAL A 66 34.82 -19.88 -9.99
CA VAL A 66 36.00 -19.49 -9.21
C VAL A 66 35.80 -20.04 -7.81
N ALA A 67 36.54 -21.08 -7.47
CA ALA A 67 36.42 -21.77 -6.19
C ALA A 67 37.80 -22.01 -5.57
N THR A 68 37.83 -22.07 -4.24
CA THR A 68 39.00 -22.39 -3.46
C THR A 68 38.73 -23.68 -2.71
N SER A 69 39.58 -24.68 -2.94
CA SER A 69 39.54 -25.97 -2.26
C SER A 69 40.74 -26.10 -1.34
N THR A 70 40.51 -26.58 -0.11
CA THR A 70 41.56 -27.08 0.80
C THR A 70 41.44 -28.60 1.01
N VAL A 71 40.68 -29.28 0.15
CA VAL A 71 40.50 -30.74 0.18
C VAL A 71 41.65 -31.42 -0.56
N GLU A 72 42.34 -32.32 0.14
CA GLU A 72 43.44 -33.15 -0.37
C GLU A 72 43.11 -34.64 -0.17
N ASN A 73 42.24 -35.20 -1.00
CA ASN A 73 41.82 -36.61 -0.93
C ASN A 73 41.13 -37.06 -2.24
N TYR A 74 40.93 -38.38 -2.38
CA TYR A 74 39.95 -38.91 -3.33
C TYR A 74 38.55 -38.62 -2.80
N VAL A 75 37.71 -38.05 -3.66
CA VAL A 75 36.35 -37.62 -3.30
C VAL A 75 35.33 -38.16 -4.27
N THR A 76 34.11 -38.35 -3.81
CA THR A 76 32.93 -38.67 -4.60
C THR A 76 31.91 -37.54 -4.48
N PHE A 77 31.24 -37.22 -5.58
CA PHE A 77 30.24 -36.15 -5.63
C PHE A 77 28.83 -36.73 -5.60
N ASP A 78 28.11 -36.56 -4.49
CA ASP A 78 26.69 -36.92 -4.37
C ASP A 78 25.82 -35.69 -4.68
N ILE A 79 25.30 -35.66 -5.91
CA ILE A 79 24.51 -34.58 -6.47
C ILE A 79 23.03 -34.88 -6.23
N ARG A 80 22.36 -34.03 -5.45
CA ARG A 80 20.93 -34.11 -5.14
C ARG A 80 20.21 -32.87 -5.63
N ALA A 81 19.27 -33.02 -6.56
CA ALA A 81 18.42 -31.93 -7.00
C ALA A 81 17.14 -31.89 -6.16
N TYR A 82 16.78 -30.70 -5.70
CA TYR A 82 15.56 -30.41 -4.95
C TYR A 82 14.68 -29.45 -5.72
N ALA A 83 13.38 -29.74 -5.78
CA ALA A 83 12.35 -28.84 -6.27
C ALA A 83 11.27 -28.69 -5.20
N TYR A 84 10.96 -27.46 -4.80
CA TYR A 84 10.04 -27.13 -3.71
C TYR A 84 10.34 -27.94 -2.43
N GLY A 85 11.63 -28.16 -2.13
CA GLY A 85 12.06 -28.93 -0.96
C GLY A 85 11.89 -30.46 -1.05
N TYR A 86 11.45 -31.00 -2.18
CA TYR A 86 11.44 -32.45 -2.45
C TYR A 86 12.62 -32.86 -3.32
N GLN A 87 13.26 -33.97 -2.98
CA GLN A 87 14.39 -34.50 -3.74
C GLN A 87 13.87 -35.16 -5.03
N ILE A 88 14.14 -34.54 -6.17
CA ILE A 88 13.71 -35.01 -7.49
C ILE A 88 14.72 -35.96 -8.15
N LEU A 89 16.01 -35.78 -7.86
CA LEU A 89 17.09 -36.56 -8.45
C LEU A 89 18.22 -36.73 -7.44
N GLN A 90 18.85 -37.91 -7.46
CA GLN A 90 20.12 -38.16 -6.79
C GLN A 90 21.04 -38.95 -7.72
N ARG A 91 22.29 -38.48 -7.85
CA ARG A 91 23.33 -39.14 -8.64
C ARG A 91 24.66 -39.00 -7.92
N VAL A 92 25.34 -40.12 -7.73
CA VAL A 92 26.71 -40.15 -7.23
C VAL A 92 27.63 -40.24 -8.44
N VAL A 93 28.59 -39.33 -8.54
CA VAL A 93 29.54 -39.23 -9.64
C VAL A 93 30.94 -39.27 -9.07
N ASP A 94 31.75 -40.19 -9.56
CA ASP A 94 33.16 -40.29 -9.18
C ASP A 94 34.01 -39.46 -10.16
N PRO A 95 34.57 -38.31 -9.73
CA PRO A 95 35.33 -37.41 -10.61
C PRO A 95 36.60 -38.03 -11.17
N CYS A 96 37.04 -39.19 -10.66
CA CYS A 96 38.21 -39.90 -11.16
C CYS A 96 37.88 -40.80 -12.37
N GLN A 97 36.60 -41.09 -12.61
CA GLN A 97 36.15 -41.84 -13.79
C GLN A 97 35.85 -40.92 -14.97
N LEU A 98 35.60 -39.63 -14.69
CA LEU A 98 35.56 -38.60 -15.72
C LEU A 98 37.00 -38.09 -15.89
N ASP A 99 37.54 -38.10 -17.10
CA ASP A 99 38.92 -37.68 -17.41
C ASP A 99 39.10 -36.15 -17.31
N VAL A 100 38.71 -35.57 -16.17
CA VAL A 100 38.60 -34.12 -15.92
C VAL A 100 39.73 -33.57 -15.05
N GLY A 101 40.75 -34.38 -14.75
CA GLY A 101 41.95 -33.95 -14.01
C GLY A 101 41.68 -33.49 -12.57
N LEU A 102 40.55 -33.91 -11.98
CA LEU A 102 40.14 -33.54 -10.62
C LEU A 102 40.61 -34.54 -9.54
N CYS A 103 41.32 -35.62 -9.93
CA CYS A 103 41.77 -36.66 -9.02
C CYS A 103 43.30 -36.89 -9.06
N PRO A 104 43.97 -36.93 -7.89
CA PRO A 104 43.45 -36.58 -6.56
C PRO A 104 43.12 -35.08 -6.48
N MET A 105 42.10 -34.73 -5.71
CA MET A 105 41.74 -33.32 -5.53
C MET A 105 42.87 -32.66 -4.73
N GLN A 106 43.46 -31.58 -5.25
CA GLN A 106 44.55 -30.85 -4.61
C GLN A 106 44.07 -29.49 -4.11
N ALA A 107 44.65 -29.01 -3.00
CA ALA A 107 44.38 -27.68 -2.49
C ALA A 107 44.81 -26.63 -3.52
N SER A 108 43.83 -26.00 -4.17
CA SER A 108 44.07 -25.07 -5.27
C SER A 108 42.88 -24.14 -5.47
N ARG A 109 43.17 -23.00 -6.14
CA ARG A 109 42.16 -22.05 -6.59
C ARG A 109 41.76 -22.39 -8.02
N LEU A 110 40.60 -22.99 -8.19
CA LEU A 110 40.01 -23.35 -9.48
C LEU A 110 39.43 -22.11 -10.15
N THR A 111 39.86 -21.81 -11.38
CA THR A 111 39.35 -20.69 -12.19
C THR A 111 39.05 -21.19 -13.60
N ASN A 112 37.92 -21.86 -13.77
CA ASN A 112 37.58 -22.53 -15.02
C ASN A 112 36.35 -21.90 -15.68
N LYS A 113 36.44 -21.68 -16.99
CA LYS A 113 35.32 -21.38 -17.88
C LYS A 113 35.24 -22.47 -18.93
N PHE A 114 34.14 -23.22 -18.96
CA PHE A 114 33.96 -24.29 -19.93
C PHE A 114 32.50 -24.42 -20.32
N ASN A 115 32.27 -24.91 -21.54
CA ASN A 115 30.94 -25.23 -22.04
C ASN A 115 30.83 -26.75 -22.18
N GLN A 116 29.90 -27.34 -21.45
CA GLN A 116 29.65 -28.78 -21.50
C GLN A 116 28.33 -29.02 -22.24
N LYS A 117 28.35 -29.93 -23.22
CA LYS A 117 27.11 -30.45 -23.80
C LYS A 117 26.47 -31.40 -22.79
N VAL A 118 25.21 -31.14 -22.47
CA VAL A 118 24.41 -31.95 -21.56
C VAL A 118 23.74 -33.06 -22.35
N ASP A 119 23.76 -34.28 -21.81
CA ASP A 119 23.13 -35.43 -22.44
C ASP A 119 21.62 -35.16 -22.67
N PRO A 120 21.10 -35.33 -23.90
CA PRO A 120 19.68 -35.15 -24.21
C PRO A 120 18.74 -36.01 -23.35
N ALA A 121 19.21 -37.12 -22.75
CA ALA A 121 18.41 -37.89 -21.79
C ALA A 121 18.05 -37.06 -20.55
N PHE A 122 19.00 -36.29 -20.01
CA PHE A 122 18.78 -35.42 -18.85
C PHE A 122 17.83 -34.25 -19.16
N VAL A 123 17.83 -33.77 -20.40
CA VAL A 123 16.95 -32.68 -20.84
C VAL A 123 15.48 -33.11 -20.89
N LYS A 124 15.22 -34.40 -21.16
CA LYS A 124 13.85 -34.96 -21.19
C LYS A 124 13.25 -35.14 -19.79
N ASP A 125 14.08 -35.41 -18.79
CA ASP A 125 13.65 -35.57 -17.40
C ASP A 125 13.33 -34.25 -16.69
N LEU A 126 13.74 -33.12 -17.27
CA LEU A 126 13.44 -31.78 -16.77
C LEU A 126 11.99 -31.40 -17.10
N PRO A 127 11.11 -31.20 -16.10
CA PRO A 127 9.72 -30.85 -16.37
C PRO A 127 9.62 -29.49 -17.06
N GLY A 128 8.84 -29.40 -18.14
CA GLY A 128 8.64 -28.16 -18.90
C GLY A 128 8.16 -26.97 -18.05
N LEU A 129 7.50 -27.26 -16.92
CA LEU A 129 7.08 -26.26 -15.92
C LEU A 129 8.25 -25.48 -15.30
N ALA A 130 9.46 -26.06 -15.24
CA ALA A 130 10.65 -25.37 -14.71
C ALA A 130 11.01 -24.12 -15.53
N TYR A 131 10.66 -24.08 -16.82
CA TYR A 131 10.93 -22.93 -17.70
C TYR A 131 9.80 -21.91 -17.77
N SER A 132 8.60 -22.24 -17.28
CA SER A 132 7.42 -21.37 -17.36
C SER A 132 7.04 -20.72 -16.04
N VAL A 133 7.17 -21.42 -14.91
CA VAL A 133 6.77 -20.93 -13.59
C VAL A 133 7.76 -19.87 -13.09
N PRO A 134 7.35 -18.62 -12.83
CA PRO A 134 8.24 -17.58 -12.33
C PRO A 134 8.65 -17.86 -10.88
N ASP A 135 9.82 -17.33 -10.48
CA ASP A 135 10.38 -17.49 -9.13
C ASP A 135 10.41 -18.96 -8.66
N LEU A 136 10.91 -19.85 -9.53
CA LEU A 136 11.01 -21.28 -9.27
C LEU A 136 11.85 -21.56 -8.00
N ASP A 137 11.32 -22.37 -7.09
CA ASP A 137 12.09 -22.84 -5.94
C ASP A 137 12.79 -24.16 -6.25
N ALA A 138 13.94 -24.08 -6.92
CA ALA A 138 14.78 -25.23 -7.20
C ALA A 138 16.22 -25.00 -6.70
N SER A 139 16.85 -26.05 -6.20
CA SER A 139 18.23 -26.02 -5.71
C SER A 139 18.91 -27.36 -5.94
N VAL A 140 20.17 -27.35 -6.34
CA VAL A 140 21.01 -28.55 -6.42
C VAL A 140 21.99 -28.52 -5.26
N ARG A 141 22.02 -29.59 -4.47
CA ARG A 141 23.05 -29.79 -3.45
C ARG A 141 24.06 -30.80 -3.94
N VAL A 142 25.33 -30.53 -3.69
CA VAL A 142 26.44 -31.42 -3.98
C VAL A 142 27.14 -31.70 -2.66
N PHE A 143 27.10 -32.95 -2.22
CA PHE A 143 27.89 -33.43 -1.10
C PHE A 143 29.20 -33.99 -1.64
N ILE A 144 30.31 -33.54 -1.06
CA ILE A 144 31.65 -34.01 -1.38
C ILE A 144 32.07 -34.94 -0.25
N ASN A 145 32.07 -36.25 -0.55
CA ASN A 145 32.38 -37.30 0.42
C ASN A 145 33.75 -37.91 0.14
N VAL A 146 34.47 -38.35 1.17
CA VAL A 146 35.74 -39.08 0.97
C VAL A 146 35.46 -40.49 0.47
N THR A 147 36.22 -40.91 -0.54
CA THR A 147 36.17 -42.28 -1.03
C THR A 147 36.69 -43.24 0.05
N GLY A 148 35.84 -44.14 0.55
CA GLY A 148 36.18 -45.17 1.54
C GLY A 148 35.57 -44.96 2.93
N THR A 149 35.46 -43.73 3.44
CA THR A 149 34.81 -43.45 4.74
C THR A 149 33.37 -42.92 4.62
N ASN A 150 32.96 -42.47 3.42
CA ASN A 150 31.66 -41.83 3.16
C ASN A 150 31.37 -40.60 4.06
N GLU A 151 32.40 -40.01 4.65
CA GLU A 151 32.27 -38.79 5.46
C GLU A 151 32.19 -37.56 4.55
N SER A 152 31.21 -36.69 4.80
CA SER A 152 31.00 -35.46 4.02
C SER A 152 31.92 -34.33 4.49
N ILE A 153 32.91 -33.97 3.67
CA ILE A 153 33.87 -32.88 3.97
C ILE A 153 33.31 -31.51 3.59
N ALA A 154 32.49 -31.47 2.54
CA ALA A 154 31.90 -30.23 2.04
C ALA A 154 30.51 -30.47 1.48
N CYS A 155 29.67 -29.45 1.61
CA CYS A 155 28.31 -29.43 1.07
C CYS A 155 28.12 -28.10 0.36
N LEU A 156 27.69 -28.13 -0.90
CA LEU A 156 27.47 -26.94 -1.71
C LEU A 156 26.03 -26.93 -2.23
N GLU A 157 25.35 -25.80 -2.18
CA GLU A 157 23.98 -25.59 -2.65
C GLU A 157 23.97 -24.50 -3.72
N ALA A 158 23.58 -24.87 -4.94
CA ALA A 158 23.36 -23.99 -6.08
C ALA A 158 21.87 -23.71 -6.23
N LYS A 159 21.46 -22.44 -6.26
CA LYS A 159 20.06 -22.05 -6.50
C LYS A 159 19.78 -21.98 -8.00
N ILE A 160 18.73 -22.65 -8.47
CA ILE A 160 18.33 -22.62 -9.88
C ILE A 160 17.24 -21.56 -10.06
N SER A 161 17.40 -20.73 -11.07
CA SER A 161 16.43 -19.72 -11.52
C SER A 161 16.19 -19.88 -13.03
N ASN A 162 15.01 -19.53 -13.51
CA ASN A 162 14.71 -19.45 -14.94
C ASN A 162 14.71 -18.00 -15.46
N GLY A 163 15.18 -17.04 -14.66
CA GLY A 163 15.21 -15.61 -14.98
C GLY A 163 13.84 -14.92 -14.99
N LYS A 164 12.74 -15.64 -14.74
CA LYS A 164 11.39 -15.07 -14.68
C LYS A 164 11.02 -14.76 -13.24
N THR A 165 10.49 -13.56 -13.00
CA THR A 165 10.03 -13.13 -11.68
C THR A 165 8.68 -12.42 -11.75
N VAL A 166 7.87 -12.60 -10.71
CA VAL A 166 6.62 -11.87 -10.47
C VAL A 166 6.90 -10.44 -9.98
N ASN A 167 8.09 -10.17 -9.45
CA ASN A 167 8.50 -8.85 -9.00
C ASN A 167 8.82 -7.95 -10.21
N GLN A 168 7.85 -7.14 -10.63
CA GLN A 168 7.93 -6.35 -11.85
C GLN A 168 7.84 -4.86 -11.55
N LEU A 169 8.81 -4.10 -12.06
CA LEU A 169 8.86 -2.65 -11.88
C LEU A 169 7.61 -1.95 -12.45
N ALA A 170 7.10 -2.45 -13.58
CA ALA A 170 5.87 -1.95 -14.20
C ALA A 170 4.66 -2.09 -13.27
N VAL A 171 4.51 -3.24 -12.60
CA VAL A 171 3.38 -3.50 -11.68
C VAL A 171 3.46 -2.57 -10.47
N LYS A 172 4.66 -2.34 -9.91
CA LYS A 172 4.89 -1.39 -8.79
C LYS A 172 4.37 0.00 -9.12
N TRP A 173 4.83 0.57 -10.22
CA TRP A 173 4.47 1.95 -10.57
C TRP A 173 3.05 2.09 -11.11
N LEU A 174 2.55 1.10 -11.87
CA LEU A 174 1.18 1.13 -12.36
C LEU A 174 0.18 1.11 -11.20
N THR A 175 0.37 0.22 -10.22
CA THR A 175 -0.49 0.15 -9.03
C THR A 175 -0.39 1.43 -8.19
N ALA A 176 0.81 1.98 -8.03
CA ALA A 176 1.04 3.25 -7.32
C ALA A 176 0.34 4.44 -7.97
N VAL A 177 0.49 4.58 -9.29
CA VAL A 177 -0.12 5.68 -10.06
C VAL A 177 -1.64 5.59 -10.00
N ILE A 178 -2.23 4.41 -10.17
CA ILE A 178 -3.69 4.25 -10.15
C ILE A 178 -4.25 4.58 -8.76
N ALA A 179 -3.62 4.10 -7.69
CA ALA A 179 -4.02 4.44 -6.32
C ALA A 179 -3.90 5.95 -6.04
N GLY A 180 -2.80 6.58 -6.47
CA GLY A 180 -2.59 8.02 -6.35
C GLY A 180 -3.61 8.85 -7.15
N LEU A 181 -3.91 8.44 -8.39
CA LEU A 181 -4.93 9.07 -9.23
C LEU A 181 -6.33 8.95 -8.62
N ALA A 182 -6.69 7.80 -8.04
CA ALA A 182 -7.99 7.64 -7.37
C ALA A 182 -8.12 8.55 -6.14
N LEU A 183 -7.06 8.66 -5.32
CA LEU A 183 -7.06 9.54 -4.15
C LEU A 183 -7.13 11.01 -4.54
N THR A 184 -6.37 11.44 -5.55
CA THR A 184 -6.38 12.83 -6.04
C THR A 184 -7.70 13.16 -6.73
N ALA A 185 -8.26 12.24 -7.52
CA ALA A 185 -9.59 12.38 -8.13
C ALA A 185 -10.66 12.62 -7.05
N SER A 186 -10.64 11.86 -5.94
CA SER A 186 -11.58 12.07 -4.83
C SER A 186 -11.48 13.48 -4.23
N ALA A 187 -10.27 14.01 -4.11
CA ALA A 187 -10.05 15.37 -3.60
C ALA A 187 -10.57 16.43 -4.58
N VAL A 188 -10.32 16.26 -5.88
CA VAL A 188 -10.81 17.17 -6.92
C VAL A 188 -12.34 17.20 -6.97
N ILE A 189 -13.00 16.03 -6.93
CA ILE A 189 -14.46 15.92 -6.91
C ILE A 189 -15.04 16.59 -5.65
N HIS A 190 -14.39 16.43 -4.50
CA HIS A 190 -14.76 17.12 -3.27
C HIS A 190 -14.69 18.65 -3.44
N PHE A 191 -13.66 19.17 -4.11
CA PHE A 191 -13.54 20.60 -4.38
C PHE A 191 -14.58 21.14 -5.37
N LEU A 192 -15.07 20.30 -6.29
CA LEU A 192 -16.14 20.66 -7.23
C LEU A 192 -17.54 20.73 -6.55
N GLY A 193 -17.62 20.50 -5.23
CA GLY A 193 -18.86 20.57 -4.46
C GLY A 193 -19.63 19.25 -4.39
N GLN A 194 -19.03 18.15 -4.88
CA GLN A 194 -19.66 16.83 -4.94
C GLN A 194 -19.23 15.94 -3.78
N PHE A 195 -19.72 16.26 -2.58
CA PHE A 195 -19.24 15.68 -1.32
C PHE A 195 -19.53 14.18 -1.20
N ASN A 196 -20.70 13.71 -1.65
CA ASN A 196 -21.10 12.31 -1.53
C ASN A 196 -20.28 11.43 -2.48
N ALA A 197 -20.24 11.79 -3.77
CA ALA A 197 -19.44 11.07 -4.76
C ALA A 197 -17.94 11.02 -4.37
N ALA A 198 -17.40 12.13 -3.83
CA ALA A 198 -16.04 12.17 -3.33
C ALA A 198 -15.80 11.23 -2.14
N ALA A 199 -16.76 11.12 -1.22
CA ALA A 199 -16.67 10.23 -0.06
C ALA A 199 -16.64 8.74 -0.47
N HIS A 200 -17.54 8.31 -1.37
CA HIS A 200 -17.54 6.93 -1.88
C HIS A 200 -16.25 6.61 -2.63
N LEU A 201 -15.77 7.53 -3.47
CA LEU A 201 -14.54 7.33 -4.22
C LEU A 201 -13.32 7.26 -3.28
N ALA A 202 -13.26 8.13 -2.27
CA ALA A 202 -12.20 8.11 -1.27
C ALA A 202 -12.20 6.81 -0.45
N ALA A 203 -13.37 6.31 -0.04
CA ALA A 203 -13.49 5.05 0.68
C ALA A 203 -13.00 3.86 -0.16
N ASN A 204 -13.36 3.81 -1.44
CA ASN A 204 -12.89 2.77 -2.36
C ASN A 204 -11.36 2.84 -2.57
N ALA A 205 -10.81 4.04 -2.78
CA ALA A 205 -9.38 4.25 -2.96
C ALA A 205 -8.58 3.89 -1.69
N LEU A 206 -9.09 4.25 -0.51
CA LEU A 206 -8.48 3.90 0.78
C LEU A 206 -8.48 2.38 1.01
N SER A 207 -9.55 1.70 0.61
CA SER A 207 -9.66 0.25 0.75
C SER A 207 -8.68 -0.48 -0.18
N LEU A 208 -8.51 0.01 -1.42
CA LEU A 208 -7.48 -0.48 -2.34
C LEU A 208 -6.07 -0.29 -1.77
N PHE A 209 -5.79 0.92 -1.25
CA PHE A 209 -4.49 1.23 -0.65
C PHE A 209 -4.22 0.34 0.59
N GLY A 210 -5.22 0.20 1.47
CA GLY A 210 -5.14 -0.67 2.64
C GLY A 210 -4.94 -2.14 2.29
N TYR A 211 -5.52 -2.62 1.19
CA TYR A 211 -5.25 -3.96 0.69
C TYR A 211 -3.80 -4.12 0.20
N PHE A 212 -3.26 -3.17 -0.57
CA PHE A 212 -1.85 -3.20 -0.98
C PHE A 212 -0.89 -3.13 0.21
N GLN A 213 -1.21 -2.32 1.21
CA GLN A 213 -0.49 -2.31 2.48
C GLN A 213 -0.57 -3.65 3.21
N GLY A 214 -1.72 -4.32 3.18
CA GLY A 214 -1.88 -5.69 3.67
C GLY A 214 -0.96 -6.67 2.96
N GLN A 215 -0.86 -6.61 1.63
CA GLN A 215 0.06 -7.44 0.85
C GLN A 215 1.53 -7.15 1.17
N ALA A 216 1.89 -5.87 1.31
CA ALA A 216 3.23 -5.47 1.70
C ALA A 216 3.58 -5.98 3.11
N ALA A 217 2.63 -5.90 4.04
CA ALA A 217 2.75 -6.40 5.41
C ALA A 217 2.96 -7.92 5.46
N LEU A 218 2.32 -8.70 4.58
CA LEU A 218 2.61 -10.15 4.44
C LEU A 218 4.07 -10.41 4.06
N GLY A 219 4.68 -9.53 3.27
CA GLY A 219 6.10 -9.61 2.90
C GLY A 219 7.04 -9.36 4.08
N LEU A 220 6.63 -8.55 5.06
CA LEU A 220 7.43 -8.21 6.24
C LEU A 220 7.43 -9.32 7.31
N MET A 221 6.74 -10.43 7.07
CA MET A 221 6.65 -11.56 8.01
C MET A 221 7.97 -12.31 8.12
N ALA A 222 8.36 -12.65 9.34
CA ALA A 222 9.52 -13.49 9.63
C ALA A 222 9.30 -14.97 9.27
N VAL A 223 8.06 -15.37 9.03
CA VAL A 223 7.73 -16.70 8.50
C VAL A 223 8.44 -16.92 7.17
N HIS A 224 8.96 -18.12 6.95
CA HIS A 224 9.60 -18.45 5.68
C HIS A 224 8.56 -18.52 4.55
N LEU A 225 8.60 -17.52 3.67
CA LEU A 225 7.70 -17.38 2.53
C LEU A 225 8.28 -18.11 1.31
N PRO A 226 7.47 -18.82 0.51
CA PRO A 226 7.90 -19.34 -0.80
C PRO A 226 8.39 -18.21 -1.72
N PRO A 227 9.41 -18.42 -2.59
CA PRO A 227 10.00 -17.37 -3.44
C PRO A 227 8.98 -16.59 -4.28
N ILE A 228 7.96 -17.26 -4.84
CA ILE A 228 6.89 -16.59 -5.59
C ILE A 228 6.10 -15.59 -4.73
N VAL A 229 5.83 -15.91 -3.46
CA VAL A 229 5.13 -15.02 -2.51
C VAL A 229 6.04 -13.86 -2.10
N GLN A 230 7.34 -14.15 -1.93
CA GLN A 230 8.34 -13.12 -1.67
C GLN A 230 8.37 -12.07 -2.78
N SER A 231 8.46 -12.51 -4.04
CA SER A 231 8.49 -11.64 -5.21
C SER A 231 7.15 -10.92 -5.43
N TRP A 232 6.01 -11.57 -5.17
CA TRP A 232 4.69 -10.95 -5.23
C TRP A 232 4.53 -9.79 -4.25
N THR A 233 4.82 -10.03 -2.96
CA THR A 233 4.67 -9.03 -1.90
C THR A 233 5.64 -7.85 -2.09
N GLN A 234 6.77 -8.07 -2.76
CA GLN A 234 7.73 -7.02 -3.11
C GLN A 234 7.14 -5.96 -4.06
N ASN A 235 6.12 -6.30 -4.86
CA ASN A 235 5.44 -5.36 -5.76
C ASN A 235 4.67 -4.25 -5.03
N PHE A 236 4.33 -4.44 -3.76
CA PHE A 236 3.48 -3.53 -2.99
C PHE A 236 4.23 -2.76 -1.91
N GLN A 237 5.54 -2.96 -1.76
CA GLN A 237 6.35 -2.31 -0.72
C GLN A 237 6.37 -0.77 -0.83
N TRP A 238 6.09 -0.22 -2.01
CA TRP A 238 5.88 1.22 -2.21
C TRP A 238 4.74 1.78 -1.35
N SER A 239 3.71 0.97 -1.04
CA SER A 239 2.57 1.38 -0.19
C SER A 239 2.93 1.51 1.29
N MET A 240 4.08 0.93 1.69
CA MET A 240 4.70 1.07 3.00
C MET A 240 5.88 2.07 2.97
N GLY A 241 6.02 2.86 1.90
CA GLY A 241 7.11 3.84 1.76
C GLY A 241 8.51 3.24 1.63
N ILE A 242 8.63 1.93 1.40
CA ILE A 242 9.91 1.24 1.20
C ILE A 242 10.28 1.36 -0.29
N ILE A 243 10.91 2.47 -0.63
CA ILE A 243 11.33 2.80 -2.00
C ILE A 243 12.79 3.24 -1.95
N ARG A 244 13.66 2.62 -2.75
CA ARG A 244 15.06 3.03 -2.82
C ARG A 244 15.21 4.28 -3.66
N VAL A 245 15.78 5.32 -3.06
CA VAL A 245 16.22 6.53 -3.76
C VAL A 245 17.61 6.88 -3.27
N GLY A 246 18.58 6.97 -4.19
CA GLY A 246 20.00 7.08 -3.83
C GLY A 246 20.31 8.24 -2.89
N PHE A 247 19.79 9.44 -3.16
CA PHE A 247 20.04 10.60 -2.29
C PHE A 247 19.43 10.44 -0.90
N LEU A 248 18.27 9.79 -0.78
CA LEU A 248 17.64 9.51 0.53
C LEU A 248 18.51 8.54 1.32
N GLN A 249 19.08 7.52 0.68
CA GLN A 249 19.99 6.59 1.37
C GLN A 249 21.24 7.29 1.90
N ILE A 250 21.80 8.26 1.16
CA ILE A 250 22.93 9.07 1.61
C ILE A 250 22.56 9.90 2.86
N ILE A 251 21.38 10.53 2.85
CA ILE A 251 20.89 11.31 4.00
C ILE A 251 20.67 10.40 5.21
N ALA A 252 20.10 9.21 5.01
CA ALA A 252 19.89 8.23 6.08
C ALA A 252 21.22 7.81 6.71
N THR A 253 22.19 7.36 5.90
CA THR A 253 23.52 6.97 6.38
C THR A 253 24.24 8.12 7.08
N TRP A 254 24.11 9.36 6.57
CA TRP A 254 24.66 10.55 7.22
C TRP A 254 24.04 10.78 8.60
N TYR A 255 22.70 10.76 8.69
CA TYR A 255 21.98 10.97 9.95
C TYR A 255 22.33 9.89 10.99
N GLN A 256 22.39 8.63 10.56
CA GLN A 256 22.78 7.50 11.41
C GLN A 256 24.20 7.71 11.98
N ARG A 257 25.18 8.02 11.13
CA ARG A 257 26.57 8.28 11.56
C ARG A 257 26.68 9.49 12.48
N ALA A 258 25.96 10.57 12.18
CA ALA A 258 25.97 11.79 12.98
C ALA A 258 25.37 11.58 14.39
N THR A 259 24.53 10.55 14.55
CA THR A 259 23.83 10.25 15.80
C THR A 259 24.46 9.08 16.57
N GLY A 260 25.63 8.60 16.12
CA GLY A 260 26.41 7.57 16.81
C GLY A 260 26.09 6.14 16.39
N GLY A 261 25.26 5.92 15.36
CA GLY A 261 24.96 4.60 14.81
C GLY A 261 25.99 4.14 13.77
N THR A 262 26.14 2.82 13.62
CA THR A 262 27.01 2.19 12.63
C THR A 262 26.20 1.62 11.46
N PRO A 263 26.36 2.14 10.23
CA PRO A 263 25.57 1.66 9.09
C PRO A 263 25.94 0.23 8.71
N ALA A 264 24.94 -0.55 8.30
CA ALA A 264 25.18 -1.85 7.69
C ALA A 264 25.88 -1.70 6.32
N THR A 265 26.75 -2.66 6.00
CA THR A 265 27.49 -2.73 4.72
C THR A 265 27.17 -4.03 3.98
N LEU A 266 25.96 -4.55 4.14
CA LEU A 266 25.59 -5.86 3.60
C LEU A 266 25.53 -5.83 2.08
N LEU A 267 25.07 -4.72 1.49
CA LEU A 267 24.99 -4.55 0.04
C LEU A 267 26.37 -4.23 -0.55
N ASP A 268 27.21 -3.50 0.18
CA ASP A 268 28.58 -3.17 -0.27
C ASP A 268 29.52 -4.39 -0.23
N SER A 269 29.24 -5.35 0.67
CA SER A 269 30.01 -6.58 0.82
C SER A 269 29.51 -7.75 -0.04
N LEU A 270 28.51 -7.55 -0.92
CA LEU A 270 27.98 -8.59 -1.82
C LEU A 270 29.04 -9.26 -2.72
N ALA A 271 30.18 -8.60 -2.97
CA ALA A 271 31.29 -9.15 -3.75
C ALA A 271 32.17 -10.15 -2.96
N SER A 272 32.16 -10.07 -1.63
CA SER A 272 32.99 -10.89 -0.74
C SER A 272 32.18 -11.78 0.23
N VAL A 273 30.90 -11.48 0.41
CA VAL A 273 29.98 -12.18 1.33
C VAL A 273 28.85 -12.82 0.54
N SER A 274 28.70 -14.14 0.68
CA SER A 274 27.56 -14.86 0.10
C SER A 274 26.32 -14.62 0.96
N VAL A 275 25.40 -13.77 0.50
CA VAL A 275 24.13 -13.51 1.19
C VAL A 275 23.06 -14.50 0.70
N SER A 276 22.51 -15.28 1.62
CA SER A 276 21.39 -16.17 1.30
C SER A 276 20.11 -15.62 1.93
N VAL A 277 19.18 -15.19 1.08
CA VAL A 277 17.79 -14.99 1.50
C VAL A 277 17.27 -16.32 2.04
N GLN A 278 16.77 -16.31 3.29
CA GLN A 278 16.42 -17.53 4.04
C GLN A 278 15.53 -18.47 3.21
N LYS A 279 15.99 -19.72 3.07
CA LYS A 279 15.25 -20.84 2.49
C LYS A 279 14.97 -21.94 3.54
N ARG A 280 13.90 -22.72 3.33
CA ARG A 280 13.45 -23.85 4.19
C ARG A 280 14.57 -24.83 4.54
N SER A 281 15.55 -25.03 3.65
CA SER A 281 16.66 -25.96 3.83
C SER A 281 17.70 -25.55 4.86
N ALA A 282 17.73 -24.28 5.27
CA ALA A 282 18.69 -23.75 6.23
C ALA A 282 18.20 -23.84 7.69
N HIS A 283 17.32 -24.80 8.03
CA HIS A 283 16.88 -25.05 9.41
C HIS A 283 17.91 -25.85 10.23
N VAL A 284 19.19 -25.64 9.96
CA VAL A 284 20.27 -26.01 10.88
C VAL A 284 20.46 -24.79 11.78
N ARG A 285 20.45 -24.99 13.10
CA ARG A 285 20.80 -23.96 14.11
C ARG A 285 22.26 -23.52 13.88
N ARG A 286 22.49 -22.62 12.94
CA ARG A 286 23.79 -21.99 12.71
C ARG A 286 23.93 -20.81 13.65
N LYS A 287 24.99 -20.80 14.45
CA LYS A 287 25.43 -19.63 15.21
C LYS A 287 26.13 -18.69 14.21
N GLU A 288 25.79 -17.41 14.26
CA GLU A 288 25.92 -16.47 13.14
C GLU A 288 27.34 -15.96 12.84
N ASP A 289 28.38 -16.36 13.59
CA ASP A 289 29.65 -15.60 13.64
C ASP A 289 30.89 -16.22 12.99
N GLU A 290 30.93 -17.49 12.55
CA GLU A 290 32.21 -18.08 12.10
C GLU A 290 32.29 -18.45 10.61
N SER A 291 31.20 -18.37 9.85
CA SER A 291 31.20 -18.82 8.46
C SER A 291 30.54 -17.83 7.50
N GLY A 292 31.04 -16.58 7.42
CA GLY A 292 30.92 -15.65 6.27
C GLY A 292 29.58 -15.51 5.53
N MET A 293 28.45 -15.90 6.12
CA MET A 293 27.15 -16.05 5.46
C MET A 293 26.05 -15.53 6.39
N HIS A 294 25.50 -14.37 6.03
CA HIS A 294 24.40 -13.72 6.76
C HIS A 294 23.04 -14.15 6.18
N ILE A 295 22.15 -14.71 7.01
CA ILE A 295 20.82 -15.17 6.57
C ILE A 295 19.77 -14.10 6.84
N VAL A 296 19.25 -13.51 5.77
CA VAL A 296 18.30 -12.39 5.89
C VAL A 296 16.85 -12.90 5.97
N ARG A 297 16.07 -12.41 6.96
CA ARG A 297 14.69 -12.85 7.26
C ARG A 297 13.73 -11.66 7.42
N GLY A 298 12.43 -11.92 7.28
CA GLY A 298 11.38 -10.95 7.62
C GLY A 298 11.55 -9.54 7.04
N ILE A 299 11.58 -8.54 7.93
CA ILE A 299 11.74 -7.12 7.54
C ILE A 299 13.09 -6.86 6.87
N GLU A 300 14.18 -7.44 7.39
CA GLU A 300 15.52 -7.32 6.80
C GLU A 300 15.55 -7.86 5.36
N ARG A 301 14.80 -8.94 5.10
CA ARG A 301 14.72 -9.56 3.77
C ARG A 301 14.09 -8.60 2.77
N VAL A 302 13.05 -7.89 3.18
CA VAL A 302 12.41 -6.88 2.34
C VAL A 302 13.35 -5.70 2.07
N ALA A 303 14.14 -5.27 3.06
CA ALA A 303 15.16 -4.24 2.88
C ALA A 303 16.20 -4.67 1.84
N PHE A 304 16.76 -5.87 2.00
CA PHE A 304 17.73 -6.46 1.09
C PHE A 304 17.19 -6.57 -0.34
N LEU A 305 15.98 -7.11 -0.53
CA LEU A 305 15.33 -7.21 -1.85
C LEU A 305 14.99 -5.85 -2.47
N SER A 306 14.90 -4.80 -1.65
CA SER A 306 14.71 -3.42 -2.10
C SER A 306 16.03 -2.70 -2.39
N ASN A 307 17.19 -3.34 -2.19
CA ASN A 307 18.51 -2.73 -2.20
C ASN A 307 18.63 -1.53 -1.24
N ILE A 308 18.02 -1.66 -0.05
CA ILE A 308 18.12 -0.71 1.05
C ILE A 308 18.89 -1.42 2.16
N GLU A 309 19.92 -0.77 2.70
CA GLU A 309 20.63 -1.30 3.86
C GLU A 309 19.66 -1.45 5.04
N THR A 310 19.81 -2.51 5.82
CA THR A 310 18.86 -2.82 6.91
C THR A 310 18.72 -1.67 7.89
N THR A 311 19.84 -1.02 8.25
CA THR A 311 19.85 0.14 9.16
C THR A 311 19.19 1.39 8.58
N ASN A 312 19.15 1.53 7.25
CA ASN A 312 18.53 2.69 6.60
C ASN A 312 17.02 2.52 6.38
N LEU A 313 16.45 1.35 6.69
CA LEU A 313 15.06 1.03 6.36
C LEU A 313 14.07 1.94 7.10
N PHE A 314 14.25 2.11 8.42
CA PHE A 314 13.38 2.95 9.24
C PHE A 314 13.39 4.41 8.76
N LEU A 315 14.58 5.00 8.62
CA LEU A 315 14.76 6.36 8.11
C LEU A 315 14.17 6.54 6.71
N THR A 316 14.33 5.56 5.82
CA THR A 316 13.71 5.61 4.49
C THR A 316 12.20 5.75 4.60
N GLY A 317 11.55 4.92 5.43
CA GLY A 317 10.12 5.00 5.67
C GLY A 317 9.68 6.35 6.25
N VAL A 318 10.41 6.86 7.25
CA VAL A 318 10.14 8.17 7.87
C VAL A 318 10.25 9.29 6.83
N MET A 319 11.33 9.32 6.05
CA MET A 319 11.54 10.35 5.03
C MET A 319 10.42 10.33 3.98
N PHE A 320 10.00 9.16 3.49
CA PHE A 320 8.88 9.08 2.56
C PHE A 320 7.56 9.54 3.16
N PHE A 321 7.29 9.19 4.42
CA PHE A 321 6.11 9.68 5.13
C PHE A 321 6.11 11.21 5.24
N VAL A 322 7.24 11.79 5.64
CA VAL A 322 7.43 13.24 5.77
C VAL A 322 7.30 13.94 4.41
N ILE A 323 7.94 13.41 3.35
CA ILE A 323 7.82 13.92 1.98
C ILE A 323 6.36 13.89 1.52
N PHE A 324 5.63 12.82 1.81
CA PHE A 324 4.22 12.71 1.44
C PHE A 324 3.36 13.72 2.21
N VAL A 325 3.58 13.91 3.52
CA VAL A 325 2.92 14.94 4.33
C VAL A 325 3.20 16.34 3.77
N PHE A 326 4.46 16.73 3.60
CA PHE A 326 4.82 18.03 3.04
C PHE A 326 4.30 18.22 1.61
N GLY A 327 4.39 17.18 0.78
CA GLY A 327 3.86 17.17 -0.58
C GLY A 327 2.35 17.46 -0.61
N THR A 328 1.57 16.82 0.24
CA THR A 328 0.12 17.11 0.32
C THR A 328 -0.19 18.53 0.80
N VAL A 329 0.59 19.06 1.77
CA VAL A 329 0.45 20.46 2.22
C VAL A 329 0.74 21.43 1.07
N LEU A 330 1.82 21.19 0.32
CA LEU A 330 2.21 22.00 -0.83
C LEU A 330 1.16 21.95 -1.94
N VAL A 331 0.59 20.78 -2.23
CA VAL A 331 -0.47 20.63 -3.25
C VAL A 331 -1.72 21.42 -2.85
N VAL A 332 -2.16 21.33 -1.60
CA VAL A 332 -3.36 22.06 -1.12
C VAL A 332 -3.09 23.58 -1.08
N ALA A 333 -1.93 24.00 -0.59
CA ALA A 333 -1.53 25.41 -0.56
C ALA A 333 -1.35 26.00 -1.97
N GLY A 334 -0.72 25.22 -2.87
CA GLY A 334 -0.54 25.57 -4.28
C GLY A 334 -1.87 25.71 -5.00
N PHE A 335 -2.80 24.77 -4.81
CA PHE A 335 -4.14 24.86 -5.38
C PHE A 335 -4.88 26.13 -4.92
N LYS A 336 -4.78 26.47 -3.64
CA LYS A 336 -5.31 27.75 -3.12
C LYS A 336 -4.66 28.96 -3.80
N GLY A 337 -3.33 28.96 -3.94
CA GLY A 337 -2.59 30.03 -4.61
C GLY A 337 -3.03 30.21 -6.07
N VAL A 338 -3.17 29.11 -6.81
CA VAL A 338 -3.65 29.10 -8.20
C VAL A 338 -5.08 29.64 -8.29
N CYS A 339 -5.99 29.20 -7.43
CA CYS A 339 -7.36 29.73 -7.40
C CYS A 339 -7.39 31.24 -7.13
N GLN A 340 -6.59 31.74 -6.18
CA GLN A 340 -6.52 33.17 -5.88
C GLN A 340 -5.94 33.98 -7.05
N LEU A 341 -4.94 33.45 -7.74
CA LEU A 341 -4.33 34.08 -8.90
C LEU A 341 -5.29 34.14 -10.09
N LEU A 342 -6.05 33.06 -10.35
CA LEU A 342 -7.05 33.01 -11.41
C LEU A 342 -8.22 33.97 -11.18
N VAL A 343 -8.62 34.19 -9.93
CA VAL A 343 -9.62 35.21 -9.56
C VAL A 343 -9.05 36.61 -9.75
N LYS A 344 -7.80 36.87 -9.30
CA LYS A 344 -7.14 38.17 -9.50
C LYS A 344 -6.96 38.53 -10.98
N LYS A 345 -6.69 37.55 -11.83
CA LYS A 345 -6.59 37.73 -13.29
C LYS A 345 -7.94 37.81 -14.02
N GLY A 346 -9.07 37.75 -13.30
CA GLY A 346 -10.42 37.79 -13.90
C GLY A 346 -10.81 36.55 -14.71
N ILE A 347 -9.95 35.54 -14.80
CA ILE A 347 -10.19 34.28 -15.54
C ILE A 347 -11.28 33.44 -14.83
N MET A 348 -11.39 33.57 -13.51
CA MET A 348 -12.36 32.83 -12.70
C MET A 348 -13.34 33.78 -11.99
N LYS A 349 -14.64 33.54 -12.15
CA LYS A 349 -15.70 34.26 -11.42
C LYS A 349 -15.50 34.14 -9.91
N SER A 350 -15.66 35.26 -9.19
CA SER A 350 -15.39 35.37 -7.75
C SER A 350 -16.20 34.39 -6.87
N HIS A 351 -17.35 33.89 -7.34
CA HIS A 351 -18.18 32.92 -6.59
C HIS A 351 -17.67 31.46 -6.69
N ARG A 352 -16.76 31.12 -7.60
CA ARG A 352 -16.22 29.74 -7.66
C ARG A 352 -15.20 29.51 -6.53
N PHE A 353 -15.31 28.34 -5.89
CA PHE A 353 -14.42 27.90 -4.79
C PHE A 353 -14.28 28.90 -3.64
N THR A 354 -15.32 29.66 -3.32
CA THR A 354 -15.35 30.60 -2.18
C THR A 354 -15.18 29.87 -0.85
N ASP A 355 -15.94 28.80 -0.63
CA ASP A 355 -15.88 28.00 0.60
C ASP A 355 -14.51 27.37 0.81
N PHE A 356 -13.93 26.80 -0.26
CA PHE A 356 -12.57 26.30 -0.23
C PHE A 356 -11.56 27.40 0.13
N ARG A 357 -11.62 28.57 -0.51
CA ARG A 357 -10.67 29.66 -0.26
C ARG A 357 -10.74 30.21 1.17
N ARG A 358 -11.94 30.27 1.76
CA ARG A 358 -12.15 30.73 3.13
C ARG A 358 -11.69 29.68 4.15
N ASP A 359 -12.12 28.44 3.98
CA ASP A 359 -11.95 27.37 4.97
C ASP A 359 -10.81 26.38 4.62
N TRP A 360 -9.87 26.75 3.72
CA TRP A 360 -8.78 25.87 3.25
C TRP A 360 -7.93 25.25 4.36
N ARG A 361 -7.72 25.97 5.48
CA ARG A 361 -6.97 25.44 6.65
C ARG A 361 -7.71 24.29 7.33
N VAL A 362 -9.04 24.31 7.32
CA VAL A 362 -9.88 23.25 7.88
C VAL A 362 -9.79 22.01 6.99
N ILE A 363 -9.87 22.21 5.68
CA ILE A 363 -9.74 21.12 4.69
C ILE A 363 -8.34 20.52 4.74
N LEU A 364 -7.30 21.33 4.85
CA LEU A 364 -5.93 20.86 5.04
C LEU A 364 -5.80 19.96 6.27
N LYS A 365 -6.41 20.33 7.41
CA LYS A 365 -6.42 19.48 8.61
C LYS A 365 -7.08 18.12 8.33
N GLY A 366 -8.18 18.09 7.58
CA GLY A 366 -8.80 16.84 7.15
C GLY A 366 -7.88 15.99 6.27
N VAL A 367 -7.27 16.59 5.25
CA VAL A 367 -6.32 15.88 4.36
C VAL A 367 -5.16 15.30 5.16
N LEU A 368 -4.62 16.04 6.15
CA LEU A 368 -3.57 15.54 7.03
C LEU A 368 -4.03 14.34 7.89
N TYR A 369 -5.25 14.36 8.42
CA TYR A 369 -5.83 13.19 9.09
C TYR A 369 -5.92 11.97 8.17
N ARG A 370 -6.28 12.17 6.90
CA ARG A 370 -6.30 11.10 5.90
C ARG A 370 -4.90 10.55 5.63
N VAL A 371 -3.91 11.42 5.45
CA VAL A 371 -2.51 10.99 5.25
C VAL A 371 -1.98 10.25 6.47
N ALA A 372 -2.29 10.73 7.68
CA ALA A 372 -1.91 10.07 8.92
C ALA A 372 -2.54 8.66 9.03
N LEU A 373 -3.83 8.51 8.66
CA LEU A 373 -4.51 7.21 8.64
C LEU A 373 -3.85 6.24 7.64
N ILE A 374 -3.54 6.72 6.43
CA ILE A 374 -2.87 5.94 5.39
C ILE A 374 -1.46 5.51 5.84
N GLY A 375 -0.68 6.42 6.42
CA GLY A 375 0.67 6.14 6.90
C GLY A 375 0.73 5.37 8.22
N PHE A 376 -0.40 5.13 8.90
CA PHE A 376 -0.41 4.59 10.26
C PHE A 376 0.16 3.16 10.32
N LEU A 377 -0.24 2.27 9.41
CA LEU A 377 0.30 0.90 9.39
C LEU A 377 1.82 0.89 9.15
N GLN A 378 2.27 1.70 8.19
CA GLN A 378 3.70 1.85 7.88
C GLN A 378 4.48 2.34 9.09
N MET A 379 4.09 3.49 9.64
CA MET A 379 4.84 4.15 10.71
C MET A 379 4.79 3.35 12.00
N ALA A 380 3.65 2.74 12.34
CA ALA A 380 3.57 1.89 13.51
C ALA A 380 4.47 0.64 13.36
N THR A 381 4.49 0.00 12.19
CA THR A 381 5.31 -1.20 11.96
C THR A 381 6.81 -0.88 11.99
N LEU A 382 7.25 0.14 11.24
CA LEU A 382 8.67 0.48 11.16
C LEU A 382 9.20 1.07 12.48
N SER A 383 8.41 1.88 13.18
CA SER A 383 8.82 2.43 14.48
C SER A 383 8.94 1.33 15.55
N LEU A 384 7.99 0.40 15.61
CA LEU A 384 8.08 -0.73 16.54
C LEU A 384 9.26 -1.65 16.22
N TRP A 385 9.62 -1.78 14.94
CA TRP A 385 10.78 -2.57 14.53
C TRP A 385 12.10 -1.88 14.92
N GLU A 386 12.21 -0.56 14.71
CA GLU A 386 13.38 0.22 15.12
C GLU A 386 13.64 0.10 16.63
N LEU A 387 12.58 0.10 17.45
CA LEU A 387 12.71 -0.10 18.90
C LEU A 387 13.26 -1.47 19.31
N THR A 388 13.31 -2.45 18.39
CA THR A 388 13.92 -3.76 18.64
C THR A 388 15.38 -3.85 18.20
N ARG A 389 15.80 -3.06 17.20
CA ARG A 389 17.16 -3.08 16.64
C ARG A 389 18.04 -2.00 17.26
N VAL A 390 17.47 -0.81 17.46
CA VAL A 390 18.13 0.39 17.98
C VAL A 390 19.42 0.66 17.20
N ASP A 391 19.26 1.02 15.92
CA ASP A 391 20.39 1.26 15.01
C ASP A 391 21.13 2.57 15.36
N SER A 392 20.43 3.52 16.01
CA SER A 392 20.98 4.72 16.63
C SER A 392 20.06 5.22 17.77
N GLY A 393 20.64 5.85 18.80
CA GLY A 393 19.87 6.45 19.89
C GLY A 393 18.89 7.53 19.44
N ALA A 394 19.26 8.31 18.41
CA ALA A 394 18.36 9.32 17.85
C ALA A 394 17.24 8.70 17.01
N GLU A 395 17.51 7.60 16.31
CA GLU A 395 16.51 6.87 15.53
C GLU A 395 15.47 6.21 16.43
N ALA A 396 15.89 5.64 17.55
CA ALA A 396 14.98 5.13 18.57
C ALA A 396 14.09 6.25 19.15
N ALA A 397 14.65 7.43 19.45
CA ALA A 397 13.87 8.58 19.90
C ALA A 397 12.85 9.05 18.84
N LEU A 398 13.26 9.06 17.57
CA LEU A 398 12.40 9.40 16.44
C LEU A 398 11.27 8.38 16.26
N ALA A 399 11.56 7.09 16.43
CA ALA A 399 10.59 6.01 16.40
C ALA A 399 9.52 6.17 17.49
N VAL A 400 9.92 6.47 18.74
CA VAL A 400 8.97 6.77 19.83
C VAL A 400 8.12 7.99 19.47
N LEU A 401 8.73 9.07 18.96
CA LEU A 401 8.03 10.30 18.60
C LEU A 401 6.96 10.05 17.53
N PHE A 402 7.28 9.33 16.46
CA PHE A 402 6.31 9.04 15.40
C PHE A 402 5.24 8.05 15.85
N LEU A 403 5.61 7.02 16.63
CA LEU A 403 4.67 6.03 17.14
C LEU A 403 3.64 6.68 18.08
N VAL A 404 4.10 7.37 19.12
CA VAL A 404 3.24 8.04 20.11
C VAL A 404 2.52 9.23 19.46
N GLY A 405 3.22 10.01 18.64
CA GLY A 405 2.68 11.18 17.96
C GLY A 405 1.53 10.84 17.00
N LEU A 406 1.69 9.84 16.12
CA LEU A 406 0.63 9.45 15.18
C LEU A 406 -0.52 8.74 15.88
N THR A 407 -0.23 7.87 16.86
CA THR A 407 -1.28 7.19 17.64
C THR A 407 -2.09 8.21 18.44
N GLY A 408 -1.43 9.16 19.09
CA GLY A 408 -2.08 10.25 19.82
C GLY A 408 -2.86 11.19 18.90
N PHE A 409 -2.32 11.53 17.72
CA PHE A 409 -3.00 12.39 16.75
C PHE A 409 -4.28 11.74 16.20
N LEU A 410 -4.22 10.47 15.77
CA LEU A 410 -5.40 9.74 15.29
C LEU A 410 -6.38 9.42 16.42
N GLY A 411 -5.87 9.06 17.61
CA GLY A 411 -6.67 8.83 18.81
C GLY A 411 -7.44 10.08 19.23
N TRP A 412 -6.81 11.26 19.19
CA TRP A 412 -7.47 12.54 19.43
C TRP A 412 -8.56 12.84 18.39
N GLY A 413 -8.28 12.55 17.11
CA GLY A 413 -9.26 12.63 16.03
C GLY A 413 -10.48 11.75 16.29
N ALA A 414 -10.26 10.48 16.65
CA ALA A 414 -11.32 9.54 16.97
C ALA A 414 -12.13 9.95 18.22
N PHE A 415 -11.46 10.41 19.28
CA PHE A 415 -12.10 10.95 20.48
C PHE A 415 -12.99 12.16 20.16
N MET A 416 -12.50 13.07 19.31
CA MET A 416 -13.28 14.23 18.88
C MET A 416 -14.51 13.85 18.05
N VAL A 417 -14.42 12.83 17.19
CA VAL A 417 -15.59 12.31 16.46
C VAL A 417 -16.64 11.79 17.44
N ILE A 418 -16.25 10.99 18.43
CA ILE A 418 -17.18 10.43 19.42
C ILE A 418 -17.82 11.53 20.26
N ARG A 419 -17.01 12.47 20.78
CA ARG A 419 -17.53 13.59 21.58
C ARG A 419 -18.52 14.45 20.79
N THR A 420 -18.24 14.68 19.50
CA THR A 420 -19.14 15.44 18.61
C THR A 420 -20.42 14.67 18.33
N ALA A 421 -20.34 13.36 18.11
CA ALA A 421 -21.49 12.50 17.90
C ALA A 421 -22.37 12.41 19.17
N GLN A 422 -21.78 12.24 20.35
CA GLN A 422 -22.48 12.24 21.63
C GLN A 422 -23.23 13.55 21.88
N ARG A 423 -22.60 14.69 21.56
CA ARG A 423 -23.28 16.00 21.61
C ARG A 423 -24.45 16.07 20.63
N SER A 424 -24.30 15.49 19.43
CA SER A 424 -25.38 15.43 18.44
C SER A 424 -26.57 14.60 18.94
N VAL A 425 -26.31 13.44 19.56
CA VAL A 425 -27.34 12.59 20.15
C VAL A 425 -28.05 13.33 21.29
N ALA A 426 -27.31 13.99 22.19
CA ALA A 426 -27.90 14.71 23.32
C ALA A 426 -28.84 15.85 22.91
N VAL A 427 -28.50 16.57 21.83
CA VAL A 427 -29.27 17.75 21.40
C VAL A 427 -30.37 17.40 20.38
N TYR A 428 -30.09 16.50 19.45
CA TYR A 428 -30.94 16.24 18.29
C TYR A 428 -31.51 14.82 18.23
N GLN A 429 -31.25 13.99 19.26
CA GLN A 429 -31.63 12.56 19.30
C GLN A 429 -31.11 11.75 18.10
N ASN A 430 -30.14 12.29 17.35
CA ASN A 430 -29.56 11.68 16.17
C ASN A 430 -28.05 11.97 16.10
N PRO A 431 -27.18 10.95 15.99
CA PRO A 431 -25.73 11.13 15.93
C PRO A 431 -25.26 11.79 14.62
N ALA A 432 -26.05 11.70 13.55
CA ALA A 432 -25.65 12.14 12.23
C ALA A 432 -25.82 13.65 12.01
N TYR A 433 -26.65 14.33 12.79
CA TYR A 433 -27.01 15.72 12.51
C TYR A 433 -25.77 16.62 12.50
N ILE A 434 -25.09 16.78 13.65
CA ILE A 434 -23.91 17.67 13.75
C ILE A 434 -22.73 17.16 12.89
N LEU A 435 -22.56 15.84 12.78
CA LEU A 435 -21.47 15.24 12.03
C LEU A 435 -21.56 15.54 10.52
N TYR A 436 -22.76 15.61 9.95
CA TYR A 436 -22.92 15.73 8.50
C TYR A 436 -23.50 17.07 8.06
N SER A 437 -24.21 17.81 8.92
CA SER A 437 -24.74 19.14 8.59
C SER A 437 -23.68 20.23 8.69
N ASP A 438 -22.74 20.15 9.65
CA ASP A 438 -21.68 21.14 9.79
C ASP A 438 -20.53 20.85 8.81
N SER A 439 -20.47 21.66 7.74
CA SER A 439 -19.42 21.60 6.72
C SER A 439 -18.01 21.72 7.28
N ARG A 440 -17.80 22.45 8.38
CA ARG A 440 -16.47 22.58 9.02
C ARG A 440 -16.07 21.30 9.75
N VAL A 441 -17.01 20.66 10.45
CA VAL A 441 -16.78 19.37 11.12
C VAL A 441 -16.51 18.29 10.08
N LEU A 442 -17.35 18.22 9.05
CA LEU A 442 -17.22 17.25 7.96
C LEU A 442 -15.90 17.40 7.20
N SER A 443 -15.50 18.63 6.88
CA SER A 443 -14.23 18.88 6.18
C SER A 443 -12.99 18.56 7.03
N LYS A 444 -13.10 18.66 8.37
CA LYS A 444 -11.98 18.43 9.30
C LYS A 444 -11.84 16.97 9.72
N LEU A 445 -12.95 16.35 10.10
CA LEU A 445 -12.99 15.01 10.71
C LEU A 445 -13.62 13.95 9.81
N GLY A 446 -14.30 14.37 8.74
CA GLY A 446 -15.05 13.48 7.84
C GLY A 446 -14.24 12.27 7.39
N PHE A 447 -12.97 12.44 7.03
CA PHE A 447 -12.17 11.31 6.53
C PHE A 447 -11.98 10.16 7.52
N LEU A 448 -12.10 10.40 8.84
CA LEU A 448 -12.03 9.29 9.81
C LEU A 448 -13.29 8.43 9.81
N TYR A 449 -14.48 9.04 9.68
CA TYR A 449 -15.75 8.34 9.91
C TYR A 449 -16.65 8.24 8.67
N ILE A 450 -16.42 8.98 7.59
CA ILE A 450 -17.28 9.00 6.39
C ILE A 450 -17.29 7.66 5.65
N GLN A 451 -16.25 6.85 5.84
CA GLN A 451 -16.18 5.48 5.33
C GLN A 451 -17.17 4.54 6.05
N PHE A 452 -17.60 4.91 7.26
CA PHE A 452 -18.51 4.14 8.10
C PHE A 452 -19.92 4.75 8.09
N ARG A 453 -20.91 3.93 8.47
CA ARG A 453 -22.29 4.38 8.68
C ARG A 453 -22.37 5.31 9.91
N ALA A 454 -23.34 6.24 9.94
CA ALA A 454 -23.55 7.10 11.12
C ALA A 454 -23.80 6.28 12.37
N SER A 455 -24.63 5.24 12.33
CA SER A 455 -24.87 4.39 13.49
C SER A 455 -23.62 3.63 13.99
N ALA A 456 -22.59 3.51 13.16
CA ALA A 456 -21.34 2.81 13.45
C ALA A 456 -20.12 3.75 13.53
N TYR A 457 -20.30 5.04 13.84
CA TYR A 457 -19.22 6.03 13.88
C TYR A 457 -18.07 5.65 14.84
N TYR A 458 -18.37 4.87 15.88
CA TYR A 458 -17.39 4.43 16.88
C TYR A 458 -16.43 3.35 16.35
N PHE A 459 -16.72 2.75 15.19
CA PHE A 459 -15.90 1.70 14.58
C PHE A 459 -14.49 2.16 14.16
N VAL A 460 -14.26 3.48 14.11
CA VAL A 460 -12.92 4.06 13.91
C VAL A 460 -11.92 3.57 14.97
N ILE A 461 -12.33 3.45 16.24
CA ILE A 461 -11.44 3.02 17.33
C ILE A 461 -11.03 1.55 17.16
N PRO A 462 -11.96 0.58 17.01
CA PRO A 462 -11.60 -0.81 16.70
C PRO A 462 -10.73 -0.93 15.46
N TYR A 463 -10.96 -0.13 14.41
CA TYR A 463 -10.15 -0.15 13.20
C TYR A 463 -8.70 0.32 13.44
N LEU A 464 -8.50 1.40 14.19
CA LEU A 464 -7.16 1.84 14.61
C LEU A 464 -6.49 0.82 15.53
N GLY A 465 -7.25 0.21 16.46
CA GLY A 465 -6.78 -0.86 17.33
C GLY A 465 -6.33 -2.10 16.54
N TYR A 466 -7.08 -2.49 15.50
CA TYR A 466 -6.72 -3.56 14.59
C TYR A 466 -5.39 -3.28 13.87
N ILE A 467 -5.21 -2.08 13.32
CA ILE A 467 -3.96 -1.70 12.64
C ILE A 467 -2.78 -1.73 13.61
N MET A 468 -2.95 -1.18 14.82
CA MET A 468 -1.92 -1.15 15.86
C MET A 468 -1.55 -2.55 16.36
N LEU A 469 -2.54 -3.41 16.61
CA LEU A 469 -2.31 -4.78 17.07
C LEU A 469 -1.59 -5.59 15.99
N LYS A 470 -1.99 -5.41 14.73
CA LYS A 470 -1.30 -6.01 13.59
C LYS A 470 0.15 -5.55 13.53
N SER A 471 0.43 -4.24 13.50
CA SER A 471 1.81 -3.74 13.43
C SER A 471 2.68 -4.21 14.59
N LEU A 472 2.12 -4.35 15.81
CA LEU A 472 2.81 -4.88 16.98
C LEU A 472 3.37 -6.28 16.76
N PHE A 473 2.55 -7.23 16.30
CA PHE A 473 3.02 -8.60 16.03
C PHE A 473 3.92 -8.67 14.79
N ILE A 474 3.69 -7.81 13.78
CA ILE A 474 4.57 -7.75 12.61
C ILE A 474 5.98 -7.34 13.02
N ALA A 475 6.12 -6.30 13.84
CA ALA A 475 7.41 -5.75 14.21
C ALA A 475 8.13 -6.53 15.33
N LEU A 476 7.43 -6.86 16.42
CA LEU A 476 8.07 -7.41 17.62
C LEU A 476 8.29 -8.93 17.57
N ALA A 477 7.48 -9.68 16.80
CA ALA A 477 7.57 -11.14 16.75
C ALA A 477 8.55 -11.67 15.69
N GLN A 478 9.46 -10.84 15.17
CA GLN A 478 10.44 -11.22 14.14
C GLN A 478 11.31 -12.44 14.51
N PRO A 479 11.77 -12.64 15.77
CA PRO A 479 12.56 -13.82 16.12
C PRO A 479 11.76 -15.14 16.08
N ARG A 480 10.43 -15.08 16.21
CA ARG A 480 9.55 -16.26 16.37
C ARG A 480 8.41 -16.22 15.36
N GLY A 481 8.68 -16.61 14.12
CA GLY A 481 7.69 -16.63 13.03
C GLY A 481 6.42 -17.46 13.32
N VAL A 482 6.51 -18.53 14.12
CA VAL A 482 5.34 -19.32 14.52
C VAL A 482 4.34 -18.51 15.33
N VAL A 483 4.83 -17.76 16.33
CA VAL A 483 3.98 -16.88 17.17
C VAL A 483 3.34 -15.80 16.32
N GLN A 484 4.10 -15.24 15.37
CA GLN A 484 3.62 -14.22 14.44
C GLN A 484 2.46 -14.74 13.57
N ALA A 485 2.58 -15.95 13.01
CA ALA A 485 1.53 -16.55 12.18
C ALA A 485 0.25 -16.84 12.97
N VAL A 486 0.38 -17.41 14.18
CA VAL A 486 -0.77 -17.72 15.05
C VAL A 486 -1.48 -16.44 15.49
N ALA A 487 -0.71 -15.42 15.90
CA ALA A 487 -1.28 -14.14 16.31
C ALA A 487 -2.05 -13.46 15.16
N LEU A 488 -1.47 -13.43 13.95
CA LEU A 488 -2.15 -12.87 12.79
C LEU A 488 -3.39 -13.66 12.38
N LEU A 489 -3.37 -14.98 12.51
CA LEU A 489 -4.55 -15.80 12.26
C LEU A 489 -5.73 -15.40 13.17
N VAL A 490 -5.46 -15.20 14.47
CA VAL A 490 -6.46 -14.74 15.45
C VAL A 490 -6.93 -13.32 15.15
N ILE A 491 -6.01 -12.40 14.83
CA ILE A 491 -6.32 -11.00 14.53
C ILE A 491 -7.18 -10.88 13.27
N GLU A 492 -6.83 -11.58 12.19
CA GLU A 492 -7.60 -11.54 10.94
C GLU A 492 -8.95 -12.27 11.08
N ALA A 493 -9.02 -13.35 11.88
CA ALA A 493 -10.30 -13.98 12.22
C ALA A 493 -11.25 -13.00 12.94
N ALA A 494 -10.73 -12.30 13.96
CA ALA A 494 -11.49 -11.29 14.69
C ALA A 494 -11.92 -10.12 13.78
N ALA A 495 -11.06 -9.70 12.85
CA ALA A 495 -11.37 -8.68 11.86
C ALA A 495 -12.49 -9.11 10.91
N VAL A 496 -12.48 -10.34 10.39
CA VAL A 496 -13.54 -10.88 9.53
C VAL A 496 -14.86 -11.01 10.28
N ILE A 497 -14.84 -11.52 11.51
CA ILE A 497 -16.06 -11.69 12.33
C ILE A 497 -16.68 -10.32 12.64
N SER A 498 -15.88 -9.37 13.12
CA SER A 498 -16.35 -8.02 13.43
C SER A 498 -16.90 -7.29 12.19
N ALA A 499 -16.20 -7.37 11.06
CA ALA A 499 -16.64 -6.81 9.78
C ALA A 499 -17.96 -7.42 9.28
N SER A 500 -18.13 -8.74 9.42
CA SER A 500 -19.29 -9.48 8.92
C SER A 500 -20.55 -9.27 9.76
N VAL A 501 -20.40 -9.15 11.08
CA VAL A 501 -21.51 -8.93 12.03
C VAL A 501 -21.95 -7.47 12.00
N MET A 502 -21.02 -6.53 12.16
CA MET A 502 -21.37 -5.11 12.31
C MET A 502 -21.69 -4.44 10.98
N ARG A 503 -21.10 -4.91 9.87
CA ARG A 503 -21.22 -4.31 8.51
C ARG A 503 -21.08 -2.78 8.57
N PRO A 504 -19.94 -2.28 9.10
CA PRO A 504 -19.80 -0.89 9.53
C PRO A 504 -19.70 0.12 8.39
N TRP A 505 -19.47 -0.31 7.15
CA TRP A 505 -19.27 0.59 6.02
C TRP A 505 -20.58 1.22 5.52
N MET A 506 -20.42 2.36 4.86
CA MET A 506 -21.50 3.27 4.44
C MET A 506 -22.64 2.60 3.66
N ASP A 507 -22.33 1.79 2.63
CA ASP A 507 -23.34 1.13 1.79
C ASP A 507 -23.17 -0.38 1.69
N LYS A 508 -24.17 -1.07 1.13
CA LYS A 508 -24.11 -2.50 0.78
C LYS A 508 -22.91 -2.88 -0.10
N PRO A 509 -22.62 -2.20 -1.25
CA PRO A 509 -21.43 -2.52 -2.05
C PRO A 509 -20.13 -2.29 -1.27
N THR A 510 -20.03 -1.20 -0.50
CA THR A 510 -18.85 -0.86 0.30
C THR A 510 -18.60 -1.87 1.41
N ASN A 511 -19.66 -2.36 2.06
CA ASN A 511 -19.57 -3.47 3.00
C ASN A 511 -19.10 -4.76 2.29
N SER A 512 -19.70 -5.10 1.14
CA SER A 512 -19.39 -6.34 0.43
C SER A 512 -17.90 -6.47 0.09
N PHE A 513 -17.30 -5.46 -0.54
CA PHE A 513 -15.90 -5.57 -0.94
C PHE A 513 -14.92 -5.44 0.25
N ASN A 514 -15.25 -4.66 1.29
CA ASN A 514 -14.38 -4.57 2.47
C ASN A 514 -14.40 -5.86 3.31
N ILE A 515 -15.57 -6.52 3.40
CA ILE A 515 -15.66 -7.87 3.97
C ILE A 515 -14.84 -8.83 3.11
N ALA A 516 -14.91 -8.75 1.78
CA ALA A 516 -14.07 -9.56 0.90
C ALA A 516 -12.56 -9.32 1.12
N ILE A 517 -12.12 -8.07 1.34
CA ILE A 517 -10.73 -7.75 1.71
C ILE A 517 -10.34 -8.45 3.01
N CYS A 518 -11.21 -8.40 4.04
CA CYS A 518 -10.94 -9.07 5.31
C CYS A 518 -10.85 -10.60 5.12
N VAL A 519 -11.73 -11.19 4.31
CA VAL A 519 -11.71 -12.64 4.01
C VAL A 519 -10.43 -13.03 3.29
N VAL A 520 -9.98 -12.27 2.30
CA VAL A 520 -8.72 -12.56 1.59
C VAL A 520 -7.51 -12.42 2.54
N ASN A 521 -7.49 -11.40 3.41
CA ASN A 521 -6.44 -11.26 4.42
C ASN A 521 -6.45 -12.41 5.44
N PHE A 522 -7.62 -12.92 5.83
CA PHE A 522 -7.74 -14.10 6.68
C PHE A 522 -7.24 -15.37 5.98
N LEU A 523 -7.57 -15.57 4.70
CA LEU A 523 -7.02 -16.67 3.90
C LEU A 523 -5.49 -16.57 3.80
N ASN A 524 -4.94 -15.36 3.65
CA ASN A 524 -3.49 -15.14 3.68
C ASN A 524 -2.87 -15.50 5.03
N ALA A 525 -3.55 -15.22 6.14
CA ALA A 525 -3.09 -15.64 7.47
C ALA A 525 -3.11 -17.17 7.64
N ILE A 526 -4.09 -17.87 7.07
CA ILE A 526 -4.12 -19.34 7.02
C ILE A 526 -2.93 -19.88 6.22
N PHE A 527 -2.65 -19.32 5.04
CA PHE A 527 -1.49 -19.74 4.25
C PHE A 527 -0.17 -19.46 4.97
N LEU A 528 -0.04 -18.31 5.64
CA LEU A 528 1.12 -18.01 6.49
C LEU A 528 1.29 -19.06 7.60
N PHE A 529 0.21 -19.50 8.25
CA PHE A 529 0.27 -20.55 9.24
C PHE A 529 0.77 -21.87 8.64
N ILE A 530 0.31 -22.26 7.45
CA ILE A 530 0.82 -23.46 6.74
C ILE A 530 2.33 -23.34 6.46
N PHE A 531 2.80 -22.14 6.08
CA PHE A 531 4.23 -21.91 5.79
C PHE A 531 5.13 -22.01 7.02
N THR A 532 4.59 -21.93 8.25
CA THR A 532 5.39 -22.16 9.46
C THR A 532 5.89 -23.59 9.61
N ASN A 533 5.32 -24.54 8.85
CA ASN A 533 5.69 -25.96 8.86
C ASN A 533 5.58 -26.64 10.24
N VAL A 534 4.75 -26.13 11.15
CA VAL A 534 4.52 -26.74 12.49
C VAL A 534 3.92 -28.13 12.39
N ILE A 535 3.10 -28.38 11.35
CA ILE A 535 2.41 -29.66 11.11
C ILE A 535 3.32 -30.67 10.37
N GLY A 536 4.55 -30.28 9.99
CA GLY A 536 5.48 -31.16 9.27
C GLY A 536 5.05 -31.46 7.83
N VAL A 537 4.39 -30.51 7.16
CA VAL A 537 3.82 -30.68 5.82
C VAL A 537 4.95 -30.80 4.77
N PRO A 538 4.83 -31.68 3.76
CA PRO A 538 5.82 -31.81 2.70
C PRO A 538 6.16 -30.48 1.99
N GLY A 539 7.40 -30.36 1.52
CA GLY A 539 7.92 -29.21 0.75
C GLY A 539 7.00 -28.74 -0.37
N VAL A 540 6.59 -29.69 -1.21
CA VAL A 540 5.79 -29.46 -2.40
C VAL A 540 4.48 -28.75 -2.07
N VAL A 541 3.85 -29.11 -0.95
CA VAL A 541 2.58 -28.54 -0.52
C VAL A 541 2.74 -27.05 -0.20
N VAL A 542 3.84 -26.65 0.46
CA VAL A 542 4.15 -25.23 0.72
C VAL A 542 4.38 -24.46 -0.58
N GLY A 543 5.05 -25.07 -1.57
CA GLY A 543 5.21 -24.50 -2.91
C GLY A 543 3.88 -24.28 -3.62
N VAL A 544 3.01 -25.29 -3.64
CA VAL A 544 1.67 -25.22 -4.24
C VAL A 544 0.81 -24.16 -3.58
N PHE A 545 0.76 -24.13 -2.23
CA PHE A 545 0.03 -23.07 -1.51
C PHE A 545 0.62 -21.68 -1.76
N GLY A 546 1.93 -21.56 -2.01
CA GLY A 546 2.56 -20.33 -2.45
C GLY A 546 2.03 -19.82 -3.80
N VAL A 547 1.89 -20.71 -4.78
CA VAL A 547 1.31 -20.40 -6.09
C VAL A 547 -0.18 -20.04 -5.97
N VAL A 548 -0.94 -20.78 -5.16
CA VAL A 548 -2.37 -20.50 -4.88
C VAL A 548 -2.54 -19.14 -4.22
N LEU A 549 -1.70 -18.81 -3.22
CA LEU A 549 -1.71 -17.50 -2.57
C LEU A 549 -1.44 -16.40 -3.59
N PHE A 550 -0.41 -16.54 -4.43
CA PHE A 550 -0.13 -15.57 -5.48
C PHE A 550 -1.33 -15.40 -6.42
N ALA A 551 -1.91 -16.49 -6.94
CA ALA A 551 -3.03 -16.43 -7.87
C ALA A 551 -4.26 -15.77 -7.25
N LEU A 552 -4.63 -16.14 -6.01
CA LEU A 552 -5.74 -15.55 -5.28
C LEU A 552 -5.56 -14.03 -5.13
N ASN A 553 -4.39 -13.59 -4.65
CA ASN A 553 -4.13 -12.18 -4.39
C ASN A 553 -3.97 -11.37 -5.68
N ALA A 554 -3.44 -11.96 -6.75
CA ALA A 554 -3.32 -11.32 -8.05
C ALA A 554 -4.69 -11.09 -8.70
N VAL A 555 -5.57 -12.09 -8.69
CA VAL A 555 -6.95 -11.97 -9.19
C VAL A 555 -7.70 -10.93 -8.37
N PHE A 556 -7.63 -11.00 -7.04
CA PHE A 556 -8.35 -10.07 -6.18
C PHE A 556 -7.82 -8.63 -6.29
N ALA A 557 -6.49 -8.45 -6.37
CA ALA A 557 -5.88 -7.14 -6.65
C ALA A 557 -6.39 -6.55 -7.98
N CYS A 558 -6.47 -7.38 -9.03
CA CYS A 558 -6.96 -6.99 -10.34
C CYS A 558 -8.44 -6.54 -10.28
N VAL A 559 -9.29 -7.30 -9.59
CA VAL A 559 -10.71 -6.95 -9.38
C VAL A 559 -10.86 -5.62 -8.67
N LEU A 560 -10.12 -5.39 -7.58
CA LEU A 560 -10.15 -4.11 -6.85
C LEU A 560 -9.64 -2.95 -7.71
N LEU A 561 -8.60 -3.18 -8.51
CA LEU A 561 -8.07 -2.19 -9.46
C LEU A 561 -9.12 -1.78 -10.49
N ILE A 562 -9.74 -2.75 -11.16
CA ILE A 562 -10.80 -2.50 -12.15
C ILE A 562 -11.98 -1.78 -11.50
N MET A 563 -12.39 -2.20 -10.29
CA MET A 563 -13.47 -1.54 -9.55
C MET A 563 -13.16 -0.06 -9.28
N VAL A 564 -11.94 0.27 -8.85
CA VAL A 564 -11.53 1.66 -8.60
C VAL A 564 -11.45 2.47 -9.89
N ILE A 565 -10.88 1.91 -10.97
CA ILE A 565 -10.81 2.58 -12.28
C ILE A 565 -12.22 2.87 -12.81
N VAL A 566 -13.09 1.87 -12.81
CA VAL A 566 -14.47 2.01 -13.31
C VAL A 566 -15.26 2.99 -12.46
N SER A 567 -15.18 2.92 -11.13
CA SER A 567 -15.88 3.86 -10.26
C SER A 567 -15.39 5.30 -10.42
N THR A 568 -14.07 5.51 -10.50
CA THR A 568 -13.48 6.84 -10.77
C THR A 568 -13.92 7.39 -12.13
N THR A 569 -13.84 6.57 -13.18
CA THR A 569 -14.18 6.97 -14.56
C THR A 569 -15.66 7.31 -14.69
N LEU A 570 -16.55 6.49 -14.10
CA LEU A 570 -17.99 6.74 -14.13
C LEU A 570 -18.37 8.02 -13.37
N ILE A 571 -17.66 8.36 -12.30
CA ILE A 571 -17.90 9.61 -11.56
C ILE A 571 -17.44 10.81 -12.39
N MET A 572 -16.26 10.73 -13.02
CA MET A 572 -15.72 11.81 -13.85
C MET A 572 -16.54 12.08 -15.12
N LEU A 573 -17.10 11.04 -15.75
CA LEU A 573 -17.88 11.19 -16.98
C LEU A 573 -19.33 11.65 -16.75
N ARG A 574 -19.85 11.52 -15.52
CA ARG A 574 -21.24 11.88 -15.23
C ARG A 574 -21.38 13.38 -14.96
N LYS A 575 -22.39 13.98 -15.57
CA LYS A 575 -22.72 15.41 -15.36
C LYS A 575 -23.17 15.71 -13.93
N ASN A 576 -23.90 14.78 -13.30
CA ASN A 576 -24.34 14.84 -11.89
C ASN A 576 -24.04 13.52 -11.17
N PRO A 577 -22.81 13.32 -10.66
CA PRO A 577 -22.42 12.07 -10.01
C PRO A 577 -23.06 11.88 -8.63
N ASP A 578 -23.37 12.96 -7.90
CA ASP A 578 -24.05 12.88 -6.60
C ASP A 578 -25.45 12.28 -6.70
N ALA A 579 -26.17 12.48 -7.81
CA ALA A 579 -27.51 11.91 -8.00
C ALA A 579 -27.50 10.37 -8.02
N ARG A 580 -26.35 9.73 -8.30
CA ARG A 580 -26.20 8.27 -8.27
C ARG A 580 -26.17 7.73 -6.85
N TYR A 581 -25.46 8.44 -5.97
CA TYR A 581 -25.30 8.06 -4.58
C TYR A 581 -26.46 8.69 -3.84
N ARG A 582 -27.51 7.91 -3.59
CA ARG A 582 -28.64 8.36 -2.77
C ARG A 582 -28.08 8.99 -1.50
N LEU A 583 -28.61 10.15 -1.10
CA LEU A 583 -28.36 10.70 0.22
C LEU A 583 -28.51 9.56 1.21
N MET A 584 -27.43 9.27 1.96
CA MET A 584 -27.28 8.08 2.77
C MET A 584 -28.60 7.81 3.51
N ALA A 585 -29.19 6.63 3.33
CA ALA A 585 -30.51 6.24 3.83
C ALA A 585 -30.55 6.02 5.36
N ASP A 586 -30.04 6.98 6.10
CA ASP A 586 -30.38 7.31 7.48
C ASP A 586 -31.27 8.57 7.43
N ASP A 587 -31.92 8.92 8.54
CA ASP A 587 -32.76 10.13 8.71
C ASP A 587 -32.10 11.46 8.26
N ARG A 588 -30.83 11.45 7.85
CA ARG A 588 -30.07 12.54 7.23
C ARG A 588 -30.79 13.26 6.07
N ALA A 589 -31.54 12.52 5.24
CA ALA A 589 -32.18 13.08 4.04
C ALA A 589 -33.36 14.02 4.33
N SER A 590 -34.05 13.83 5.47
CA SER A 590 -35.14 14.73 5.87
C SER A 590 -34.59 16.08 6.38
N PHE A 591 -33.40 16.08 6.99
CA PHE A 591 -32.81 17.28 7.58
C PHE A 591 -32.16 18.21 6.55
N MET A 592 -31.54 17.71 5.47
CA MET A 592 -31.08 18.62 4.40
C MET A 592 -32.24 19.27 3.63
N LYS A 593 -33.40 18.62 3.59
CA LYS A 593 -34.61 19.19 2.96
C LYS A 593 -35.17 20.36 3.77
N SER A 594 -34.89 20.43 5.07
CA SER A 594 -35.31 21.54 5.93
C SER A 594 -34.58 22.86 5.62
N GLU A 595 -33.31 22.80 5.20
CA GLU A 595 -32.55 24.01 4.83
C GLU A 595 -32.99 24.55 3.46
N ILE A 596 -33.24 23.65 2.50
CA ILE A 596 -33.83 24.00 1.20
C ILE A 596 -35.24 24.58 1.40
N ASN A 597 -36.03 24.01 2.34
CA ASN A 597 -37.33 24.57 2.69
C ASN A 597 -37.23 25.91 3.45
N LEU A 598 -36.19 26.17 4.23
CA LEU A 598 -36.02 27.46 4.90
C LEU A 598 -35.67 28.57 3.91
N ASP A 599 -34.86 28.28 2.90
CA ASP A 599 -34.54 29.25 1.84
C ASP A 599 -35.71 29.42 0.86
N THR A 600 -36.44 28.36 0.49
CA THR A 600 -37.67 28.52 -0.32
C THR A 600 -38.78 29.18 0.47
N VAL A 601 -38.94 28.92 1.77
CA VAL A 601 -39.89 29.65 2.62
C VAL A 601 -39.48 31.11 2.76
N LYS A 602 -38.18 31.43 2.89
CA LYS A 602 -37.71 32.83 2.84
C LYS A 602 -37.97 33.50 1.49
N GLU A 603 -37.78 32.80 0.37
CA GLU A 603 -38.09 33.36 -0.95
C GLU A 603 -39.59 33.50 -1.18
N LEU A 604 -40.41 32.53 -0.74
CA LEU A 604 -41.87 32.62 -0.81
C LEU A 604 -42.41 33.70 0.14
N ASP A 605 -41.82 33.91 1.31
CA ASP A 605 -42.21 34.96 2.25
C ASP A 605 -41.75 36.34 1.75
N ALA A 606 -40.60 36.41 1.08
CA ALA A 606 -40.16 37.60 0.35
C ALA A 606 -41.07 37.91 -0.85
N LEU A 607 -41.47 36.91 -1.64
CA LEU A 607 -42.44 37.09 -2.73
C LEU A 607 -43.83 37.45 -2.20
N ALA A 608 -44.26 36.84 -1.10
CA ALA A 608 -45.53 37.16 -0.45
C ALA A 608 -45.54 38.59 0.11
N ALA A 609 -44.43 39.05 0.69
CA ALA A 609 -44.26 40.44 1.14
C ALA A 609 -44.31 41.43 -0.04
N THR A 610 -43.69 41.08 -1.17
CA THR A 610 -43.75 41.90 -2.39
C THR A 610 -45.16 41.91 -3.00
N ALA A 611 -45.86 40.77 -3.00
CA ALA A 611 -47.23 40.63 -3.52
C ALA A 611 -48.28 41.34 -2.65
N ARG A 612 -48.02 41.48 -1.33
CA ARG A 612 -48.84 42.28 -0.40
C ARG A 612 -48.59 43.78 -0.51
N GLY A 613 -47.58 44.22 -1.28
CA GLY A 613 -47.29 45.63 -1.50
C GLY A 613 -46.69 46.35 -0.28
N ASP A 614 -46.10 45.61 0.66
CA ASP A 614 -45.52 46.19 1.88
C ASP A 614 -44.23 46.96 1.56
N LYS A 615 -44.36 48.28 1.40
CA LYS A 615 -43.24 49.22 1.46
C LYS A 615 -43.07 49.71 2.90
N SER A 616 -42.43 48.94 3.78
CA SER A 616 -41.86 49.52 5.00
C SER A 616 -40.73 48.72 5.64
N ARG A 617 -39.59 49.40 5.74
CA ARG A 617 -38.62 49.42 6.85
C ARG A 617 -38.35 48.12 7.61
N SER A 618 -37.23 47.52 7.24
CA SER A 618 -36.37 46.73 8.13
C SER A 618 -35.94 47.54 9.36
N SER A 619 -36.58 47.30 10.50
CA SER A 619 -35.94 47.41 11.82
C SER A 619 -36.85 46.90 12.94
N LEU A 620 -36.27 46.05 13.80
CA LEU A 620 -36.72 45.65 15.15
C LEU A 620 -37.81 44.59 15.27
N GLN A 621 -37.38 43.33 15.48
CA GLN A 621 -37.41 42.71 16.82
C GLN A 621 -36.51 41.46 16.85
N LEU A 622 -35.30 41.62 17.36
CA LEU A 622 -34.58 40.55 18.04
C LEU A 622 -33.60 41.20 19.01
N GLY A 623 -33.92 41.15 20.30
CA GLY A 623 -33.07 41.70 21.34
C GLY A 623 -33.24 40.97 22.66
N GLN A 624 -32.33 40.04 22.96
CA GLN A 624 -31.62 39.92 24.25
C GLN A 624 -30.51 38.86 24.12
N LYS A 625 -29.22 39.12 24.37
CA LYS A 625 -28.59 39.75 25.55
C LYS A 625 -27.31 40.57 25.24
N ARG A 626 -27.30 41.82 25.75
CA ARG A 626 -26.31 42.49 26.63
C ARG A 626 -24.80 42.56 26.25
N SER A 627 -24.31 43.77 25.93
CA SER A 627 -23.36 44.52 26.77
C SER A 627 -23.19 45.99 26.32
N GLN A 628 -23.45 46.90 27.26
CA GLN A 628 -22.92 48.27 27.49
C GLN A 628 -23.14 49.43 26.46
N SER A 629 -23.72 50.49 27.02
CA SER A 629 -24.08 51.85 26.56
C SER A 629 -22.94 52.87 26.73
N PRO A 630 -23.14 54.21 26.58
CA PRO A 630 -23.93 55.02 25.63
C PRO A 630 -23.09 56.20 25.03
N ILE A 631 -23.66 57.01 24.11
CA ILE A 631 -23.74 58.49 24.15
C ILE A 631 -24.68 58.95 23.03
N ALA A 632 -25.49 59.96 23.33
CA ALA A 632 -26.70 60.42 22.63
C ALA A 632 -26.44 61.65 21.70
N PRO A 633 -27.41 62.52 21.37
CA PRO A 633 -28.09 62.55 20.06
C PRO A 633 -28.10 63.95 19.37
N SER A 634 -28.61 64.06 18.14
CA SER A 634 -29.26 65.30 17.66
C SER A 634 -30.10 65.08 16.38
N VAL A 635 -31.42 65.29 16.52
CA VAL A 635 -32.39 65.77 15.49
C VAL A 635 -32.31 67.32 15.55
N PRO A 636 -32.90 68.19 14.67
CA PRO A 636 -34.01 67.98 13.73
C PRO A 636 -33.95 68.75 12.38
N LEU A 637 -34.93 68.52 11.49
CA LEU A 637 -35.87 69.53 10.92
C LEU A 637 -36.39 69.18 9.50
N LEU A 638 -37.72 69.14 9.40
CA LEU A 638 -38.57 69.41 8.21
C LEU A 638 -38.60 70.96 7.98
N PRO A 639 -39.11 71.57 6.87
CA PRO A 639 -40.40 71.22 6.25
C PRO A 639 -40.68 71.53 4.75
N THR A 640 -41.83 70.99 4.30
CA THR A 640 -42.90 71.58 3.43
C THR A 640 -42.80 71.77 1.91
N SER A 641 -43.97 71.48 1.32
CA SER A 641 -44.66 72.08 0.15
C SER A 641 -44.55 71.31 -1.18
N SER A 642 -45.52 71.26 -2.09
CA SER A 642 -46.97 71.52 -2.14
C SER A 642 -47.43 71.19 -3.58
N SER A 643 -48.68 70.73 -3.74
CA SER A 643 -49.58 70.87 -4.91
C SER A 643 -49.17 70.33 -6.29
N ARG A 644 -50.02 69.48 -6.90
CA ARG A 644 -50.96 69.90 -7.96
C ARG A 644 -51.93 68.77 -8.34
N LEU A 645 -53.21 69.13 -8.42
CA LEU A 645 -54.30 68.42 -9.09
C LEU A 645 -54.07 68.43 -10.62
N ASN A 646 -54.56 67.44 -11.37
CA ASN A 646 -55.90 67.48 -11.99
C ASN A 646 -56.14 66.30 -12.96
N SER A 647 -57.41 65.86 -13.00
CA SER A 647 -58.24 65.37 -14.15
C SER A 647 -57.59 64.47 -15.22
N SER A 648 -58.19 63.40 -15.76
CA SER A 648 -59.59 63.01 -15.97
C SER A 648 -59.58 61.72 -16.83
N GLN A 649 -60.64 60.90 -16.72
CA GLN A 649 -61.37 60.14 -17.79
C GLN A 649 -60.55 59.40 -18.88
N SER A 650 -60.85 58.21 -19.38
CA SER A 650 -62.03 57.33 -19.39
C SER A 650 -61.71 56.17 -20.35
N ALA A 651 -62.39 55.02 -20.19
CA ALA A 651 -62.71 54.02 -21.24
C ALA A 651 -61.54 53.22 -21.85
N LEU A 652 -61.65 52.00 -22.36
CA LEU A 652 -62.63 50.91 -22.40
C LEU A 652 -61.97 49.84 -23.31
N SER A 653 -62.03 48.54 -22.96
CA SER A 653 -61.91 47.35 -23.86
C SER A 653 -60.58 47.18 -24.66
N THR A 654 -60.03 46.03 -25.02
CA THR A 654 -60.56 44.69 -25.33
C THR A 654 -59.36 43.72 -25.48
N HIS A 655 -59.54 42.48 -25.00
CA HIS A 655 -59.12 41.18 -25.54
C HIS A 655 -57.89 40.95 -26.47
N THR A 656 -57.27 39.79 -26.20
CA THR A 656 -56.49 38.87 -27.06
C THR A 656 -55.10 39.35 -27.50
N SER A 657 -54.01 38.63 -27.26
CA SER A 657 -53.74 37.18 -27.33
C SER A 657 -52.54 36.80 -26.46
#